data_AF-A9FSA9-F1
#
_entry.id   AF-A9FSA9-F1
#
_cell.length_a   1.000
_cell.length_b   1.000
_cell.length_c   1.000
_cell.angle_alpha   90.00
_cell.angle_beta   90.00
_cell.angle_gamma   90.00
#
_symmetry.space_group_name_H-M   'P 1'
#
loop_
_entity.id
_entity.type
_entity.pdbx_description
1 polymer ?
#
loop_
_entity_poly.entity_id
_entity_poly.type
_entity_poly.pdbx_seq_one_letter_code
_entity_poly.pdbx_strand_id
1 'polypeptide(L)'
;MTGGRDSGGDLPVGESVPPAPVEAGGPEGAPGAELRSVAAGGATLWLTQAPGFSLWRGEVDAPDRLRIEGRDGYLHELRLEPVGALRLGRVERVGDERNELVYPDVASRLAASLRHDGVRWWLRRREECSVPVQVGARHLARGEESPLVHGTFVCVGGMRATFFDRRYAALSVPAGAVDPATGLLARAGLEQECASLLARKGQGALVLLRPIEAGAPSRAAAALVAVHRLWPDRPVGDADGTAVVLVRGGAAEAAAAARQALEAAEAAGLGAFACGYFTIAGEADVAGREVELGLHAIASLAAERERGASLGAERERGASLAAERERGTAGASSASTPVAELRDGTASARFAAPLEVIEASRSGRRATVLFGIEEQSALGGVGPHVIGALAQELAAVVATHAGAGALIAPLAPGVVAACVPRKADPAVMASAVQCDWHGRPPILDGRVEHARTLSWELLHDADAGARAAEISRECGDPHGVLSALSGGLPYPIAGRVRAAIGASSAIERVKMLFDVLEGTWRFIATVLVSAFFSGGSAPPTSARSGVPSGPGAGGAGAGAGAGAGGPGAGGPAAGGAGAGGPGAGGAPPGWSALLDFHGRTRTRDGLALGAWRELARTAARAFGDRDDPIGSMAREVLDVKLSHNQTFETLSNLMQAERNQFAHGHYTEARAAADLPDFEQMTRALLRAQRPLCAWTLVTVEKTEPDLYGDLQTVEFIDHTGPYASGTRRRIGLNSPVRLSNVVYLARFREGLMLPLEPMVRRLAPDDRFDLYWMDHLPRPGTCHMSAVVAGRAVKAPCDPRRTPPLLRAMLDAAGG
;
A
#
# COMPACT_ATOMS: atom_id res chain seq x y z
N MET A 1 -0.27 -24.46 76.22
CA MET A 1 -1.44 -25.07 76.87
C MET A 1 -2.52 -25.19 75.80
N THR A 2 -2.60 -26.39 75.19
CA THR A 2 -3.79 -27.26 75.14
C THR A 2 -4.90 -26.63 74.29
N GLY A 3 -5.10 -27.02 73.03
CA GLY A 3 -5.65 -28.34 72.62
C GLY A 3 -7.17 -28.31 72.86
N GLY A 4 -8.10 -28.57 71.94
CA GLY A 4 -8.14 -29.38 70.72
C GLY A 4 -9.51 -30.06 70.70
N ARG A 5 -9.94 -30.55 69.52
CA ARG A 5 -11.02 -31.55 69.30
C ARG A 5 -12.47 -31.08 69.52
N ASP A 6 -13.49 -31.64 68.91
CA ASP A 6 -13.69 -32.59 67.79
C ASP A 6 -15.23 -32.65 67.57
N SER A 7 -15.64 -33.28 66.46
CA SER A 7 -16.90 -34.04 66.26
C SER A 7 -18.23 -33.25 66.23
N GLY A 8 -19.17 -33.46 65.30
CA GLY A 8 -19.46 -34.62 64.45
C GLY A 8 -20.81 -35.24 64.85
N GLY A 9 -21.71 -35.40 63.88
CA GLY A 9 -23.00 -36.12 63.97
C GLY A 9 -24.21 -35.19 64.18
N ASP A 10 -25.41 -35.44 63.68
CA ASP A 10 -25.97 -36.44 62.78
C ASP A 10 -27.35 -35.89 62.33
N LEU A 11 -27.83 -36.31 61.16
CA LEU A 11 -29.17 -36.01 60.64
C LEU A 11 -30.26 -36.69 61.48
N PRO A 12 -31.53 -36.25 61.34
CA PRO A 12 -32.49 -37.24 60.88
C PRO A 12 -33.47 -36.76 59.80
N VAL A 13 -34.01 -37.80 59.16
CA VAL A 13 -34.93 -37.93 58.04
C VAL A 13 -36.35 -37.44 58.37
N GLY A 14 -37.08 -36.93 57.36
CA GLY A 14 -38.53 -36.75 57.41
C GLY A 14 -39.13 -36.31 56.08
N GLU A 15 -39.67 -37.29 55.33
CA GLU A 15 -40.43 -37.15 54.08
C GLU A 15 -41.76 -36.39 54.25
N SER A 16 -42.20 -35.65 53.23
CA SER A 16 -43.48 -35.84 52.51
C SER A 16 -43.90 -34.60 51.68
N VAL A 17 -44.54 -34.88 50.54
CA VAL A 17 -44.82 -34.07 49.33
C VAL A 17 -46.36 -34.16 49.08
N PRO A 18 -47.06 -33.47 48.14
CA PRO A 18 -47.25 -32.04 47.71
C PRO A 18 -48.79 -31.68 47.79
N PRO A 19 -49.49 -30.95 46.86
CA PRO A 19 -49.22 -29.89 45.85
C PRO A 19 -50.09 -28.61 46.12
N ALA A 20 -50.21 -27.52 45.34
CA ALA A 20 -50.20 -27.23 43.90
C ALA A 20 -50.10 -25.68 43.67
N PRO A 21 -50.42 -25.13 42.48
CA PRO A 21 -49.50 -24.40 41.59
C PRO A 21 -49.70 -22.87 41.62
N VAL A 22 -48.92 -22.11 40.83
CA VAL A 22 -49.36 -20.96 39.99
C VAL A 22 -48.14 -20.21 39.40
N GLU A 23 -48.13 -20.18 38.05
CA GLU A 23 -47.60 -19.17 37.10
C GLU A 23 -46.09 -18.83 37.10
N ALA A 24 -45.29 -19.20 36.11
CA ALA A 24 -45.29 -18.87 34.66
C ALA A 24 -44.93 -17.40 34.35
N GLY A 25 -43.67 -17.16 33.97
CA GLY A 25 -43.23 -15.92 33.32
C GLY A 25 -41.73 -15.65 33.42
N GLY A 26 -40.93 -16.16 32.48
CA GLY A 26 -39.51 -15.79 32.33
C GLY A 26 -39.03 -16.03 30.88
N PRO A 27 -38.54 -15.01 30.16
CA PRO A 27 -38.24 -15.11 28.73
C PRO A 27 -36.82 -15.64 28.45
N GLU A 28 -36.78 -16.60 27.53
CA GLU A 28 -36.09 -16.49 26.23
C GLU A 28 -34.58 -16.20 26.21
N GLY A 29 -33.81 -17.29 26.14
CA GLY A 29 -32.89 -17.55 25.00
C GLY A 29 -31.67 -16.65 24.82
N ALA A 30 -30.59 -16.91 25.55
CA ALA A 30 -29.25 -16.53 25.09
C ALA A 30 -28.80 -17.49 23.96
N PRO A 31 -28.41 -17.01 22.77
CA PRO A 31 -27.91 -17.89 21.72
C PRO A 31 -26.49 -18.36 22.06
N GLY A 32 -26.30 -19.68 22.00
CA GLY A 32 -25.00 -20.33 22.17
C GLY A 32 -24.01 -19.87 21.11
N ALA A 33 -22.89 -19.32 21.56
CA ALA A 33 -21.75 -19.01 20.70
C ALA A 33 -21.01 -20.31 20.37
N GLU A 34 -21.31 -20.92 19.23
CA GLU A 34 -20.45 -21.93 18.62
C GLU A 34 -19.15 -21.27 18.13
N LEU A 35 -18.04 -21.61 18.77
CA LEU A 35 -16.69 -21.32 18.28
C LEU A 35 -16.41 -22.16 17.02
N ARG A 36 -16.67 -21.59 15.84
CA ARG A 36 -16.17 -22.14 14.57
C ARG A 36 -14.77 -21.60 14.31
N SER A 37 -13.79 -22.49 14.40
CA SER A 37 -12.41 -22.23 13.99
C SER A 37 -12.32 -22.28 12.46
N VAL A 38 -11.92 -21.18 11.85
CA VAL A 38 -11.51 -21.15 10.43
C VAL A 38 -10.12 -20.54 10.39
N ALA A 39 -9.13 -21.39 10.15
CA ALA A 39 -7.76 -20.98 9.87
C ALA A 39 -7.66 -20.61 8.38
N ALA A 40 -7.39 -19.34 8.06
CA ALA A 40 -6.97 -18.92 6.73
C ALA A 40 -6.07 -17.67 6.77
N GLY A 41 -4.84 -17.86 6.28
CA GLY A 41 -3.69 -16.96 6.08
C GLY A 41 -3.86 -15.43 6.06
N GLY A 42 -2.92 -14.79 6.77
CA GLY A 42 -2.06 -13.69 6.27
C GLY A 42 -2.68 -12.31 6.07
N ALA A 43 -2.26 -11.34 6.90
CA ALA A 43 -2.48 -9.89 6.78
C ALA A 43 -3.95 -9.43 6.92
N THR A 44 -4.43 -9.28 8.16
CA THR A 44 -5.73 -8.67 8.46
C THR A 44 -5.61 -7.75 9.67
N LEU A 45 -5.97 -6.48 9.50
CA LEU A 45 -6.20 -5.54 10.60
C LEU A 45 -7.60 -5.86 11.16
N TRP A 46 -7.66 -6.44 12.36
CA TRP A 46 -8.92 -6.82 13.00
C TRP A 46 -9.53 -5.61 13.72
N LEU A 47 -10.44 -4.88 13.06
CA LEU A 47 -11.22 -3.79 13.68
C LEU A 47 -12.51 -4.26 14.38
N THR A 48 -12.71 -5.57 14.58
CA THR A 48 -14.01 -6.14 14.99
C THR A 48 -14.04 -6.87 16.34
N GLN A 49 -12.97 -6.85 17.14
CA GLN A 49 -13.03 -7.37 18.52
C GLN A 49 -12.96 -6.23 19.54
N ALA A 50 -13.87 -6.26 20.52
CA ALA A 50 -13.97 -5.28 21.59
C ALA A 50 -12.58 -4.98 22.22
N PRO A 51 -12.21 -3.70 22.43
CA PRO A 51 -10.85 -3.27 22.81
C PRO A 51 -10.48 -3.55 24.29
N GLY A 52 -11.04 -4.61 24.90
CA GLY A 52 -10.96 -4.86 26.34
C GLY A 52 -9.59 -5.26 26.86
N PHE A 53 -8.71 -5.82 26.03
CA PHE A 53 -7.42 -6.33 26.49
C PHE A 53 -6.39 -6.28 25.36
N SER A 54 -5.16 -5.85 25.66
CA SER A 54 -3.97 -6.19 24.86
C SER A 54 -3.71 -7.70 24.96
N LEU A 55 -4.66 -8.55 24.51
CA LEU A 55 -4.65 -10.02 24.59
C LEU A 55 -3.46 -10.64 23.84
N TRP A 56 -2.69 -9.81 23.16
CA TRP A 56 -1.57 -10.18 22.34
C TRP A 56 -0.23 -9.75 22.93
N ARG A 57 -0.18 -9.07 24.08
CA ARG A 57 1.06 -8.94 24.84
C ARG A 57 1.29 -10.20 25.66
N GLY A 58 2.47 -10.79 25.50
CA GLY A 58 2.88 -11.96 26.26
C GLY A 58 3.46 -11.58 27.62
N GLU A 59 3.85 -12.59 28.38
CA GLU A 59 4.46 -12.43 29.70
C GLU A 59 5.94 -12.04 29.56
N VAL A 60 6.31 -10.88 30.11
CA VAL A 60 7.69 -10.35 30.08
C VAL A 60 8.70 -11.37 30.63
N ASP A 61 8.31 -12.13 31.65
CA ASP A 61 9.18 -13.11 32.33
C ASP A 61 9.19 -14.50 31.68
N ALA A 62 8.37 -14.75 30.64
CA ALA A 62 8.38 -16.02 29.94
C ALA A 62 9.64 -16.17 29.06
N PRO A 63 10.13 -17.38 28.77
CA PRO A 63 11.16 -17.60 27.75
C PRO A 63 10.55 -17.48 26.35
N ASP A 64 11.37 -17.04 25.38
CA ASP A 64 11.03 -17.14 23.95
C ASP A 64 10.90 -18.62 23.55
N ARG A 65 10.15 -18.90 22.49
CA ARG A 65 9.85 -20.30 22.10
C ARG A 65 10.06 -20.53 20.62
N LEU A 66 10.56 -21.71 20.29
CA LEU A 66 10.54 -22.25 18.94
C LEU A 66 9.59 -23.45 18.95
N ARG A 67 8.38 -23.27 18.39
CA ARG A 67 7.37 -24.34 18.32
C ARG A 67 7.58 -25.12 17.04
N ILE A 68 8.00 -26.36 17.16
CA ILE A 68 8.30 -27.28 16.08
C ILE A 68 7.06 -28.12 15.78
N GLU A 69 6.71 -28.19 14.51
CA GLU A 69 5.63 -29.02 13.98
C GLU A 69 6.22 -30.31 13.41
N GLY A 70 5.96 -31.42 14.10
CA GLY A 70 6.31 -32.78 13.66
C GLY A 70 5.51 -33.21 12.43
N ARG A 71 6.03 -34.18 11.68
CA ARG A 71 5.35 -34.73 10.49
C ARG A 71 4.02 -35.40 10.79
N ASP A 72 3.90 -35.91 12.01
CA ASP A 72 2.71 -36.54 12.59
C ASP A 72 1.72 -35.53 13.19
N GLY A 73 2.02 -34.23 13.09
CA GLY A 73 1.24 -33.17 13.72
C GLY A 73 1.53 -32.97 15.20
N TYR A 74 2.52 -33.68 15.77
CA TYR A 74 2.95 -33.44 17.14
C TYR A 74 3.63 -32.07 17.26
N LEU A 75 3.38 -31.39 18.38
CA LEU A 75 3.92 -30.06 18.65
C LEU A 75 4.97 -30.14 19.74
N HIS A 76 6.20 -29.74 19.41
CA HIS A 76 7.30 -29.70 20.36
C HIS A 76 7.74 -28.25 20.56
N GLU A 77 7.76 -27.75 21.80
CA GLU A 77 8.21 -26.39 22.10
C GLU A 77 9.61 -26.40 22.70
N LEU A 78 10.56 -25.78 22.01
CA LEU A 78 11.88 -25.50 22.56
C LEU A 78 11.87 -24.12 23.22
N ARG A 79 12.27 -24.07 24.50
CA ARG A 79 12.46 -22.81 25.22
C ARG A 79 13.82 -22.21 24.87
N LEU A 80 13.83 -20.92 24.57
CA LEU A 80 15.02 -20.15 24.24
C LEU A 80 15.29 -19.18 25.39
N GLU A 81 16.37 -19.44 26.12
CA GLU A 81 16.82 -18.56 27.21
C GLU A 81 18.11 -17.85 26.76
N PRO A 82 18.24 -16.52 26.99
CA PRO A 82 19.37 -15.73 26.54
C PRO A 82 20.63 -15.93 27.43
N VAL A 83 21.00 -17.18 27.71
CA VAL A 83 22.17 -17.55 28.54
C VAL A 83 23.44 -17.74 27.70
N GLY A 84 23.41 -17.34 26.43
CA GLY A 84 24.52 -17.46 25.49
C GLY A 84 24.07 -17.83 24.08
N ALA A 85 25.02 -18.26 23.25
CA ALA A 85 24.68 -18.80 21.94
C ALA A 85 24.17 -20.24 22.10
N LEU A 86 22.94 -20.50 21.67
CA LEU A 86 22.33 -21.84 21.67
C LEU A 86 22.63 -22.54 20.34
N ARG A 87 23.03 -23.80 20.37
CA ARG A 87 23.38 -24.57 19.17
C ARG A 87 22.32 -25.62 18.92
N LEU A 88 21.87 -25.65 17.68
CA LEU A 88 20.89 -26.60 17.17
C LEU A 88 21.58 -27.67 16.33
N GLY A 89 21.31 -28.94 16.65
CA GLY A 89 21.83 -30.07 15.88
C GLY A 89 21.08 -31.36 16.13
N ARG A 90 21.46 -32.39 15.35
CA ARG A 90 20.81 -33.72 15.43
C ARG A 90 21.21 -34.55 16.64
N VAL A 91 22.42 -34.34 17.15
CA VAL A 91 23.00 -35.10 18.25
C VAL A 91 23.43 -34.16 19.36
N GLU A 92 23.43 -34.62 20.61
CA GLU A 92 23.81 -33.77 21.74
C GLU A 92 25.26 -33.28 21.66
N ARG A 93 26.18 -34.09 21.12
CA ARG A 93 27.61 -33.76 21.09
C ARG A 93 28.27 -34.11 19.76
N VAL A 94 29.17 -33.24 19.30
CA VAL A 94 29.97 -33.41 18.08
C VAL A 94 31.40 -33.00 18.39
N GLY A 95 32.27 -33.99 18.64
CA GLY A 95 33.60 -33.73 19.19
C GLY A 95 33.50 -33.06 20.56
N ASP A 96 34.13 -31.89 20.70
CA ASP A 96 34.10 -31.11 21.94
C ASP A 96 32.88 -30.19 22.06
N GLU A 97 32.13 -29.98 20.98
CA GLU A 97 30.96 -29.10 20.98
C GLU A 97 29.70 -29.83 21.44
N ARG A 98 28.91 -29.14 22.26
CA ARG A 98 27.56 -29.56 22.68
C ARG A 98 26.50 -28.75 21.94
N ASN A 99 25.40 -29.40 21.54
CA ASN A 99 24.18 -28.76 21.10
C ASN A 99 23.21 -28.66 22.27
N GLU A 100 22.80 -27.44 22.62
CA GLU A 100 21.79 -27.18 23.65
C GLU A 100 20.38 -27.54 23.17
N LEU A 101 20.14 -27.46 21.86
CA LEU A 101 18.88 -27.80 21.22
C LEU A 101 19.09 -29.03 20.32
N VAL A 102 18.59 -30.19 20.76
CA VAL A 102 18.72 -31.44 20.01
C VAL A 102 17.38 -31.81 19.39
N TYR A 103 17.35 -31.93 18.06
CA TYR A 103 16.16 -32.41 17.35
C TYR A 103 16.54 -33.52 16.36
N PRO A 104 16.15 -34.78 16.63
CA PRO A 104 16.72 -35.96 15.95
C PRO A 104 16.33 -36.08 14.46
N ASP A 105 15.21 -35.49 14.04
CA ASP A 105 14.65 -35.71 12.69
C ASP A 105 15.10 -34.69 11.62
N VAL A 106 16.04 -33.79 11.96
CA VAL A 106 16.04 -32.45 11.35
C VAL A 106 17.27 -32.03 10.57
N ALA A 107 18.50 -32.35 10.98
CA ALA A 107 19.63 -31.62 10.40
C ALA A 107 21.00 -32.29 10.46
N SER A 108 21.98 -31.60 9.92
CA SER A 108 23.41 -31.83 10.16
C SER A 108 23.67 -32.03 11.66
N ARG A 109 24.78 -32.73 11.99
CA ARG A 109 25.21 -32.88 13.39
C ARG A 109 25.40 -31.51 14.07
N LEU A 110 25.80 -30.50 13.31
CA LEU A 110 25.87 -29.09 13.69
C LEU A 110 25.13 -28.27 12.62
N ALA A 111 23.94 -27.77 12.93
CA ALA A 111 23.04 -27.22 11.91
C ALA A 111 22.98 -25.69 11.92
N ALA A 112 22.69 -25.12 13.07
CA ALA A 112 22.51 -23.68 13.25
C ALA A 112 22.92 -23.26 14.65
N SER A 113 23.19 -21.97 14.82
CA SER A 113 23.38 -21.35 16.13
C SER A 113 22.41 -20.18 16.29
N LEU A 114 21.77 -20.09 17.44
CA LEU A 114 20.93 -18.98 17.84
C LEU A 114 21.70 -18.06 18.77
N ARG A 115 21.62 -16.75 18.53
CA ARG A 115 22.24 -15.72 19.37
C ARG A 115 21.20 -14.66 19.70
N HIS A 116 21.12 -14.26 20.96
CA HIS A 116 20.28 -13.13 21.37
C HIS A 116 21.11 -11.83 21.40
N ASP A 117 20.61 -10.74 20.80
CA ASP A 117 21.30 -9.43 20.77
C ASP A 117 20.83 -8.46 21.88
N GLY A 118 20.02 -8.96 22.82
CA GLY A 118 19.38 -8.19 23.86
C GLY A 118 17.96 -7.72 23.51
N VAL A 119 17.55 -7.84 22.24
CA VAL A 119 16.21 -7.47 21.77
C VAL A 119 15.53 -8.60 21.00
N ARG A 120 16.31 -9.39 20.25
CA ARG A 120 15.79 -10.46 19.40
C ARG A 120 16.79 -11.60 19.25
N TRP A 121 16.26 -12.74 18.82
CA TRP A 121 17.05 -13.89 18.42
C TRP A 121 17.50 -13.76 16.96
N TRP A 122 18.71 -14.22 16.70
CA TRP A 122 19.29 -14.38 15.38
C TRP A 122 19.58 -15.84 15.16
N LEU A 123 19.22 -16.37 13.99
CA LEU A 123 19.52 -17.72 13.59
C LEU A 123 20.59 -17.69 12.49
N ARG A 124 21.75 -18.25 12.81
CA ARG A 124 22.88 -18.38 11.89
C ARG A 124 22.98 -19.80 11.37
N ARG A 125 23.04 -19.98 10.06
CA ARG A 125 23.39 -21.26 9.45
C ARG A 125 24.88 -21.50 9.63
N ARG A 126 25.24 -22.65 10.19
CA ARG A 126 26.64 -23.01 10.40
C ARG A 126 27.35 -23.37 9.10
N GLU A 127 28.67 -23.19 9.06
CA GLU A 127 29.52 -23.54 7.93
C GLU A 127 29.49 -25.05 7.64
N GLU A 128 29.43 -25.84 8.70
CA GLU A 128 29.40 -27.31 8.66
C GLU A 128 28.00 -27.88 8.35
N CYS A 129 27.01 -27.00 8.15
CA CYS A 129 25.63 -27.40 7.90
C CYS A 129 25.45 -27.92 6.47
N SER A 130 25.17 -29.22 6.35
CA SER A 130 24.90 -29.90 5.08
C SER A 130 23.45 -29.75 4.59
N VAL A 131 22.53 -29.33 5.47
CA VAL A 131 21.11 -29.15 5.13
C VAL A 131 20.77 -27.68 4.88
N PRO A 132 19.72 -27.37 4.10
CA PRO A 132 19.26 -25.99 3.94
C PRO A 132 18.72 -25.44 5.26
N VAL A 133 18.91 -24.14 5.47
CA VAL A 133 18.31 -23.37 6.57
C VAL A 133 17.53 -22.23 5.95
N GLN A 134 16.32 -22.00 6.42
CA GLN A 134 15.41 -20.98 5.93
C GLN A 134 14.76 -20.27 7.11
N VAL A 135 14.64 -18.94 6.99
CA VAL A 135 13.96 -18.06 7.95
C VAL A 135 12.97 -17.21 7.15
N GLY A 136 11.67 -17.35 7.44
CA GLY A 136 10.59 -16.83 6.60
C GLY A 136 10.69 -17.38 5.17
N ALA A 137 10.74 -16.48 4.19
CA ALA A 137 10.92 -16.82 2.79
C ALA A 137 12.40 -16.95 2.36
N ARG A 138 13.37 -16.61 3.23
CA ARG A 138 14.78 -16.49 2.88
C ARG A 138 15.57 -17.74 3.21
N HIS A 139 16.28 -18.30 2.23
CA HIS A 139 17.29 -19.34 2.45
C HIS A 139 18.62 -18.70 2.89
N LEU A 140 19.21 -19.22 3.96
CA LEU A 140 20.51 -18.77 4.46
C LEU A 140 21.63 -19.58 3.80
N ALA A 141 22.62 -18.88 3.26
CA ALA A 141 23.91 -19.44 2.91
C ALA A 141 24.66 -19.89 4.17
N ARG A 142 25.71 -20.69 3.98
CA ARG A 142 26.58 -21.10 5.08
C ARG A 142 27.27 -19.87 5.68
N GLY A 143 27.29 -19.79 7.01
CA GLY A 143 27.81 -18.64 7.74
C GLY A 143 26.85 -17.46 7.88
N GLU A 144 25.76 -17.42 7.10
CA GLU A 144 24.80 -16.32 7.08
C GLU A 144 23.83 -16.39 8.26
N GLU A 145 23.43 -15.22 8.77
CA GLU A 145 22.44 -15.08 9.85
C GLU A 145 21.22 -14.25 9.43
N SER A 146 20.08 -14.56 10.05
CA SER A 146 18.84 -13.82 9.88
C SER A 146 18.14 -13.64 11.23
N PRO A 147 17.49 -12.48 11.47
CA PRO A 147 16.72 -12.28 12.69
C PRO A 147 15.48 -13.19 12.71
N LEU A 148 15.09 -13.61 13.91
CA LEU A 148 13.82 -14.26 14.21
C LEU A 148 12.87 -13.21 14.79
N VAL A 149 11.70 -13.09 14.18
CA VAL A 149 10.62 -12.21 14.63
C VAL A 149 9.39 -13.05 14.95
N HIS A 150 8.55 -12.61 15.87
CA HIS A 150 7.32 -13.31 16.24
C HIS A 150 6.54 -13.79 15.00
N GLY A 151 6.15 -15.06 15.00
CA GLY A 151 5.44 -15.72 13.89
C GLY A 151 6.34 -16.13 12.71
N THR A 152 7.64 -15.86 12.75
CA THR A 152 8.55 -16.24 11.66
C THR A 152 8.69 -17.75 11.57
N PHE A 153 8.46 -18.29 10.37
CA PHE A 153 8.71 -19.69 10.07
C PHE A 153 10.21 -19.96 9.96
N VAL A 154 10.67 -21.02 10.60
CA VAL A 154 12.05 -21.49 10.57
C VAL A 154 12.05 -22.91 10.04
N CYS A 155 12.80 -23.14 8.96
CA CYS A 155 13.06 -24.48 8.46
C CYS A 155 14.55 -24.78 8.54
N VAL A 156 14.90 -25.92 9.13
CA VAL A 156 16.28 -26.43 9.17
C VAL A 156 16.22 -27.86 8.68
N GLY A 157 16.67 -28.13 7.46
CA GLY A 157 16.50 -29.43 6.82
C GLY A 157 15.04 -29.89 6.83
N GLY A 158 14.73 -30.93 7.63
CA GLY A 158 13.38 -31.47 7.79
C GLY A 158 12.52 -30.74 8.83
N MET A 159 13.09 -29.83 9.62
CA MET A 159 12.38 -29.14 10.72
C MET A 159 11.49 -28.08 10.15
N ARG A 160 10.31 -27.94 10.74
CA ARG A 160 9.45 -26.78 10.53
C ARG A 160 9.07 -26.26 11.89
N ALA A 161 9.34 -24.99 12.12
CA ALA A 161 9.04 -24.36 13.38
C ALA A 161 8.54 -22.94 13.19
N THR A 162 7.84 -22.44 14.20
CA THR A 162 7.39 -21.05 14.29
C THR A 162 8.01 -20.44 15.53
N PHE A 163 8.71 -19.31 15.35
CA PHE A 163 9.30 -18.57 16.46
C PHE A 163 8.23 -17.71 17.15
N PHE A 164 8.15 -17.80 18.47
CA PHE A 164 7.29 -17.01 19.31
C PHE A 164 8.13 -16.18 20.28
N ASP A 165 8.09 -14.88 20.05
CA ASP A 165 8.65 -13.88 20.95
C ASP A 165 7.75 -13.73 22.17
N ARG A 166 8.33 -13.86 23.37
CA ARG A 166 7.66 -13.77 24.67
C ARG A 166 6.88 -12.47 24.88
N ARG A 167 7.29 -11.39 24.22
CA ARG A 167 6.62 -10.08 24.31
C ARG A 167 5.22 -10.12 23.74
N TYR A 168 4.90 -11.15 22.95
CA TYR A 168 3.61 -11.28 22.30
C TYR A 168 2.99 -12.66 22.48
N ALA A 169 1.68 -12.71 22.66
CA ALA A 169 0.96 -13.96 22.83
C ALA A 169 0.80 -14.67 21.49
N ALA A 170 1.22 -15.94 21.45
CA ALA A 170 1.48 -16.73 20.25
C ALA A 170 0.36 -16.79 19.19
N LEU A 171 -0.91 -16.58 19.56
CA LEU A 171 -2.05 -16.80 18.67
C LEU A 171 -2.94 -15.57 18.46
N SER A 172 -2.56 -14.43 19.05
CA SER A 172 -3.40 -13.23 19.08
C SER A 172 -2.72 -11.99 18.51
N VAL A 173 -1.46 -12.07 18.07
CA VAL A 173 -0.76 -10.93 17.45
C VAL A 173 -1.40 -10.62 16.09
N PRO A 174 -1.95 -9.42 15.90
CA PRO A 174 -2.48 -9.03 14.60
C PRO A 174 -1.36 -8.96 13.56
N ALA A 175 -1.69 -9.27 12.32
CA ALA A 175 -0.72 -9.20 11.25
C ALA A 175 -0.25 -7.75 11.06
N GLY A 176 1.06 -7.56 10.91
CA GLY A 176 1.67 -6.22 10.81
C GLY A 176 1.72 -5.45 12.13
N ALA A 177 1.36 -6.05 13.28
CA ALA A 177 1.56 -5.42 14.59
C ALA A 177 3.03 -5.42 15.03
N VAL A 178 3.81 -6.36 14.51
CA VAL A 178 5.25 -6.50 14.79
C VAL A 178 6.02 -6.24 13.50
N ASP A 179 7.00 -5.34 13.58
CA ASP A 179 7.87 -5.00 12.46
C ASP A 179 8.84 -6.16 12.19
N PRO A 180 8.86 -6.75 10.98
CA PRO A 180 9.77 -7.84 10.65
C PRO A 180 11.25 -7.44 10.67
N ALA A 181 11.56 -6.14 10.55
CA ALA A 181 12.95 -5.68 10.55
C ALA A 181 13.55 -5.54 11.95
N THR A 182 12.74 -5.31 12.98
CA THR A 182 13.19 -5.05 14.37
C THR A 182 12.68 -6.08 15.38
N GLY A 183 11.56 -6.75 15.11
CA GLY A 183 10.85 -7.59 16.08
C GLY A 183 10.08 -6.81 17.16
N LEU A 184 10.11 -5.48 17.08
CA LEU A 184 9.38 -4.57 17.94
C LEU A 184 8.06 -4.17 17.29
N LEU A 185 7.28 -3.29 17.91
CA LEU A 185 6.01 -2.91 17.33
C LEU A 185 6.20 -2.20 15.99
N ALA A 186 5.41 -2.61 15.00
CA ALA A 186 5.13 -1.78 13.85
C ALA A 186 4.03 -0.78 14.21
N ARG A 187 3.78 0.16 13.29
CA ARG A 187 2.73 1.18 13.42
C ARG A 187 1.38 0.63 13.91
N ALA A 188 0.86 -0.43 13.29
CA ALA A 188 -0.43 -1.00 13.70
C ALA A 188 -0.43 -1.50 15.15
N GLY A 189 0.69 -2.07 15.61
CA GLY A 189 0.86 -2.49 17.01
C GLY A 189 0.91 -1.30 17.98
N LEU A 190 1.57 -0.20 17.58
CA LEU A 190 1.60 1.05 18.36
C LEU A 190 0.20 1.66 18.50
N GLU A 191 -0.56 1.73 17.40
CA GLU A 191 -1.93 2.25 17.40
C GLU A 191 -2.83 1.45 18.33
N GLN A 192 -2.71 0.11 18.32
CA GLN A 192 -3.48 -0.75 19.21
C GLN A 192 -3.10 -0.59 20.69
N GLU A 193 -1.82 -0.37 21.02
CA GLU A 193 -1.40 -0.08 22.39
C GLU A 193 -1.92 1.27 22.88
N CYS A 194 -1.93 2.28 22.01
CA CYS A 194 -2.55 3.57 22.30
C CYS A 194 -4.05 3.42 22.54
N ALA A 195 -4.75 2.69 21.66
CA ALA A 195 -6.17 2.41 21.81
C ALA A 195 -6.48 1.69 23.14
N SER A 196 -5.64 0.71 23.51
CA SER A 196 -5.77 -0.04 24.77
C SER A 196 -5.56 0.85 26.00
N LEU A 197 -4.64 1.81 25.93
CA LEU A 197 -4.42 2.77 27.01
C LEU A 197 -5.61 3.73 27.15
N LEU A 198 -6.11 4.28 26.03
CA LEU A 198 -7.24 5.21 26.01
C LEU A 198 -8.54 4.52 26.44
N ALA A 199 -8.79 3.28 26.01
CA ALA A 199 -9.95 2.47 26.43
C ALA A 199 -10.03 2.29 27.95
N ARG A 200 -8.87 2.25 28.62
CA ARG A 200 -8.75 2.16 30.09
C ARG A 200 -8.83 3.51 30.79
N LYS A 201 -9.12 4.59 30.05
CA LYS A 201 -9.06 5.98 30.51
C LYS A 201 -7.72 6.32 31.15
N GLY A 202 -6.65 5.67 30.67
CA GLY A 202 -5.29 5.89 31.14
C GLY A 202 -4.72 7.19 30.55
N GLN A 203 -3.85 7.84 31.32
CA GLN A 203 -3.02 8.94 30.81
C GLN A 203 -1.71 8.40 30.27
N GLY A 204 -1.27 8.94 29.13
CA GLY A 204 0.04 8.64 28.58
C GLY A 204 0.47 9.61 27.50
N ALA A 205 1.65 9.33 26.97
CA ALA A 205 2.27 10.08 25.90
C ALA A 205 3.11 9.16 25.01
N LEU A 206 3.25 9.55 23.76
CA LEU A 206 4.25 9.01 22.85
C LEU A 206 5.54 9.81 23.05
N VAL A 207 6.65 9.14 23.31
CA VAL A 207 7.98 9.73 23.19
C VAL A 207 8.53 9.31 21.84
N LEU A 208 8.95 10.30 21.04
CA LEU A 208 9.33 10.11 19.64
C LEU A 208 10.77 10.57 19.42
N LEU A 209 11.54 9.73 18.71
CA LEU A 209 12.90 10.02 18.27
C LEU A 209 13.00 9.82 16.75
N ARG A 210 13.35 10.88 16.04
CA ARG A 210 13.53 10.85 14.58
C ARG A 210 14.93 11.34 14.21
N PRO A 211 15.70 10.63 13.37
CA PRO A 211 16.97 11.14 12.86
C PRO A 211 16.76 12.47 12.13
N ILE A 212 17.66 13.44 12.33
CA ILE A 212 17.58 14.75 11.65
C ILE A 212 17.99 14.64 10.17
N GLU A 213 18.88 13.71 9.83
CA GLU A 213 19.33 13.49 8.46
C GLU A 213 18.36 12.57 7.71
N ALA A 214 17.84 13.04 6.58
CA ALA A 214 16.97 12.27 5.70
C ALA A 214 17.69 11.01 5.16
N GLY A 215 17.06 9.84 5.30
CA GLY A 215 17.50 8.61 4.63
C GLY A 215 18.29 7.60 5.46
N ALA A 216 18.30 7.70 6.80
CA ALA A 216 18.93 6.70 7.68
C ALA A 216 17.93 5.84 8.47
N PRO A 217 17.08 5.00 7.82
CA PRO A 217 16.13 4.12 8.52
C PRO A 217 16.84 3.15 9.49
N SER A 218 18.09 2.80 9.21
CA SER A 218 18.94 2.02 10.12
C SER A 218 19.19 2.71 11.47
N ARG A 219 19.22 4.05 11.52
CA ARG A 219 19.42 4.81 12.77
C ARG A 219 18.17 4.85 13.64
N ALA A 220 16.99 4.94 13.04
CA ALA A 220 15.73 4.85 13.78
C ALA A 220 15.56 3.48 14.43
N ALA A 221 15.82 2.40 13.67
CA ALA A 221 15.82 1.03 14.19
C ALA A 221 16.86 0.81 15.30
N ALA A 222 18.06 1.41 15.19
CA ALA A 222 19.07 1.33 16.24
C ALA A 222 18.66 2.10 17.50
N ALA A 223 18.05 3.29 17.36
CA ALA A 223 17.53 4.06 18.48
C ALA A 223 16.39 3.30 19.18
N LEU A 224 15.54 2.64 18.40
CA LEU A 224 14.48 1.77 18.90
C LEU A 224 15.03 0.65 19.80
N VAL A 225 16.10 -0.01 19.36
CA VAL A 225 16.81 -1.04 20.13
C VAL A 225 17.40 -0.48 21.42
N ALA A 226 18.02 0.71 21.37
CA ALA A 226 18.57 1.37 22.56
C ALA A 226 17.47 1.71 23.58
N VAL A 227 16.35 2.26 23.11
CA VAL A 227 15.18 2.60 23.94
C VAL A 227 14.52 1.37 24.54
N HIS A 228 14.40 0.27 23.77
CA HIS A 228 13.85 -0.97 24.30
C HIS A 228 14.74 -1.60 25.37
N ARG A 229 16.07 -1.53 25.24
CA ARG A 229 16.99 -1.99 26.30
C ARG A 229 16.84 -1.19 27.59
N LEU A 230 16.53 0.10 27.47
CA LEU A 230 16.26 0.97 28.62
C LEU A 230 14.93 0.62 29.30
N TRP A 231 13.89 0.28 28.52
CA TRP A 231 12.58 -0.11 29.02
C TRP A 231 12.02 -1.37 28.32
N PRO A 232 12.44 -2.57 28.74
CA PRO A 232 12.00 -3.83 28.14
C PRO A 232 10.48 -4.04 28.22
N ASP A 233 9.85 -3.47 29.24
CA ASP A 233 8.42 -3.70 29.55
C ASP A 233 7.50 -2.68 28.89
N ARG A 234 8.05 -1.67 28.22
CA ARG A 234 7.25 -0.62 27.58
C ARG A 234 6.95 -0.97 26.13
N PRO A 235 5.77 -0.57 25.61
CA PRO A 235 5.50 -0.65 24.19
C PRO A 235 6.45 0.26 23.41
N VAL A 236 7.35 -0.35 22.65
CA VAL A 236 8.33 0.33 21.79
C VAL A 236 8.12 -0.15 20.35
N GLY A 237 8.10 0.77 19.39
CA GLY A 237 7.89 0.46 17.98
C GLY A 237 8.43 1.49 16.99
N ASP A 238 8.63 1.04 15.76
CA ASP A 238 8.96 1.93 14.64
C ASP A 238 7.69 2.34 13.91
N ALA A 239 7.59 3.63 13.58
CA ALA A 239 6.61 4.14 12.64
C ALA A 239 7.22 5.25 11.78
N ASP A 240 7.21 5.04 10.47
CA ASP A 240 7.66 6.01 9.46
C ASP A 240 9.09 6.55 9.71
N GLY A 241 10.01 5.65 10.11
CA GLY A 241 11.40 5.97 10.42
C GLY A 241 11.57 6.75 11.73
N THR A 242 10.62 6.61 12.65
CA THR A 242 10.62 7.22 13.97
C THR A 242 10.56 6.12 15.03
N ALA A 243 11.49 6.15 15.97
CA ALA A 243 11.42 5.30 17.16
C ALA A 243 10.40 5.90 18.14
N VAL A 244 9.39 5.10 18.51
CA VAL A 244 8.28 5.51 19.36
C VAL A 244 8.24 4.64 20.60
N VAL A 245 8.07 5.24 21.78
CA VAL A 245 7.76 4.53 23.01
C VAL A 245 6.51 5.11 23.66
N LEU A 246 5.58 4.24 24.03
CA LEU A 246 4.38 4.60 24.78
C LEU A 246 4.73 4.65 26.27
N VAL A 247 4.58 5.83 26.86
CA VAL A 247 4.86 6.10 28.27
C VAL A 247 3.54 6.40 28.98
N ARG A 248 3.29 5.75 30.13
CA ARG A 248 2.17 6.10 31.00
C ARG A 248 2.51 7.29 31.88
N GLY A 249 1.53 8.12 32.18
CA GLY A 249 1.70 9.33 32.99
C GLY A 249 1.35 10.61 32.23
N GLY A 250 1.63 11.76 32.85
CA GLY A 250 1.39 13.07 32.28
C GLY A 250 2.58 13.59 31.48
N ALA A 251 2.54 14.88 31.14
CA ALA A 251 3.58 15.56 30.37
C ALA A 251 4.95 15.54 31.06
N ALA A 252 5.00 15.60 32.40
CA ALA A 252 6.25 15.62 33.14
C ALA A 252 7.01 14.28 33.05
N GLU A 253 6.31 13.16 33.23
CA GLU A 253 6.86 11.82 33.06
C GLU A 253 7.29 11.56 31.62
N ALA A 254 6.48 12.03 30.66
CA ALA A 254 6.80 11.95 29.24
C ALA A 254 8.06 12.74 28.87
N ALA A 255 8.20 13.97 29.39
CA ALA A 255 9.39 14.80 29.18
C ALA A 255 10.65 14.15 29.78
N ALA A 256 10.53 13.56 30.97
CA ALA A 256 11.63 12.83 31.61
C ALA A 256 12.04 11.60 30.79
N ALA A 257 11.07 10.81 30.33
CA ALA A 257 11.33 9.67 29.46
C ALA A 257 11.94 10.11 28.12
N ALA A 258 11.47 11.19 27.51
CA ALA A 258 12.07 11.71 26.28
C ALA A 258 13.55 12.10 26.45
N ARG A 259 13.93 12.70 27.58
CA ARG A 259 15.34 12.98 27.89
C ARG A 259 16.17 11.70 27.99
N GLN A 260 15.69 10.72 28.76
CA GLN A 260 16.39 9.44 28.93
C GLN A 260 16.51 8.66 27.61
N ALA A 261 15.49 8.72 26.76
CA ALA A 261 15.51 8.08 25.44
C ALA A 261 16.53 8.74 24.51
N LEU A 262 16.62 10.08 24.52
CA LEU A 262 17.62 10.82 23.75
C LEU A 262 19.03 10.51 24.23
N GLU A 263 19.27 10.53 25.55
CA GLU A 263 20.54 10.15 26.16
C GLU A 263 20.95 8.72 25.77
N ALA A 264 20.00 7.78 25.75
CA ALA A 264 20.27 6.40 25.33
C ALA A 264 20.67 6.30 23.84
N ALA A 265 20.03 7.07 22.96
CA ALA A 265 20.38 7.12 21.55
C ALA A 265 21.77 7.76 21.32
N GLU A 266 22.08 8.83 22.06
CA GLU A 266 23.38 9.51 22.02
C GLU A 266 24.50 8.61 22.57
N ALA A 267 24.27 7.92 23.69
CA ALA A 267 25.21 6.95 24.27
C ALA A 267 25.49 5.76 23.33
N ALA A 268 24.54 5.42 22.46
CA ALA A 268 24.72 4.41 21.42
C ALA A 268 25.50 4.94 20.18
N GLY A 269 25.93 6.20 20.17
CA GLY A 269 26.70 6.80 19.08
C GLY A 269 25.88 7.03 17.81
N LEU A 270 24.55 7.15 17.92
CA LEU A 270 23.64 7.20 16.77
C LEU A 270 23.48 8.60 16.17
N GLY A 271 24.31 9.58 16.55
CA GLY A 271 24.25 10.96 16.06
C GLY A 271 23.03 11.76 16.55
N ALA A 272 22.74 12.88 15.90
CA ALA A 272 21.69 13.81 16.34
C ALA A 272 20.26 13.36 15.98
N PHE A 273 19.33 13.55 16.92
CA PHE A 273 17.90 13.25 16.77
C PHE A 273 17.02 14.47 17.06
N ALA A 274 15.92 14.57 16.35
CA ALA A 274 14.73 15.24 16.85
C ALA A 274 14.14 14.37 17.95
N CYS A 275 13.90 14.95 19.13
CA CYS A 275 13.29 14.25 20.25
C CYS A 275 12.20 15.12 20.89
N GLY A 276 11.05 14.51 21.16
CA GLY A 276 9.96 15.15 21.85
C GLY A 276 8.95 14.16 22.39
N TYR A 277 7.95 14.68 23.10
CA TYR A 277 6.82 13.89 23.58
C TYR A 277 5.49 14.48 23.10
N PHE A 278 4.52 13.61 22.84
CA PHE A 278 3.18 13.95 22.41
C PHE A 278 2.17 13.31 23.38
N THR A 279 1.51 14.10 24.21
CA THR A 279 0.47 13.56 25.11
C THR A 279 -0.70 13.07 24.27
N ILE A 280 -1.23 11.89 24.58
CA ILE A 280 -2.36 11.30 23.88
C ILE A 280 -3.65 11.60 24.66
N ALA A 281 -4.72 11.93 23.95
CA ALA A 281 -6.04 12.16 24.55
C ALA A 281 -7.17 11.66 23.65
N GLY A 282 -8.35 11.50 24.25
CA GLY A 282 -9.57 11.05 23.58
C GLY A 282 -9.95 9.61 23.95
N GLU A 283 -10.79 9.02 23.10
CA GLU A 283 -11.29 7.65 23.25
C GLU A 283 -10.44 6.66 22.43
N ALA A 284 -10.68 5.35 22.60
CA ALA A 284 -9.86 4.31 21.97
C ALA A 284 -9.84 4.37 20.43
N ASP A 285 -10.93 4.83 19.82
CA ASP A 285 -11.10 4.93 18.37
C ASP A 285 -10.25 6.04 17.72
N VAL A 286 -9.75 7.02 18.50
CA VAL A 286 -8.86 8.09 17.99
C VAL A 286 -7.38 7.76 18.11
N ALA A 287 -7.00 6.57 18.54
CA ALA A 287 -5.61 6.20 18.78
C ALA A 287 -4.72 6.33 17.52
N GLY A 288 -5.22 5.87 16.36
CA GLY A 288 -4.51 6.00 15.09
C GLY A 288 -4.24 7.47 14.72
N ARG A 289 -5.22 8.35 14.97
CA ARG A 289 -5.07 9.80 14.79
C ARG A 289 -3.99 10.35 15.71
N GLU A 290 -3.99 10.02 17.00
CA GLU A 290 -3.00 10.56 17.94
C GLU A 290 -1.56 10.09 17.61
N VAL A 291 -1.39 8.85 17.14
CA VAL A 291 -0.09 8.35 16.63
C VAL A 291 0.36 9.16 15.41
N GLU A 292 -0.52 9.36 14.43
CA GLU A 292 -0.21 10.15 13.23
C GLU A 292 0.19 11.59 13.56
N LEU A 293 -0.51 12.24 14.50
CA LEU A 293 -0.19 13.60 14.93
C LEU A 293 1.17 13.69 15.61
N GLY A 294 1.51 12.71 16.47
CA GLY A 294 2.83 12.62 17.08
C GLY A 294 3.94 12.46 16.05
N LEU A 295 3.75 11.53 15.09
CA LEU A 295 4.71 11.27 14.01
C LEU A 295 4.92 12.48 13.11
N HIS A 296 3.86 13.20 12.80
CA HIS A 296 3.96 14.42 12.01
C HIS A 296 4.70 15.54 12.77
N ALA A 297 4.38 15.74 14.04
CA ALA A 297 5.00 16.78 14.86
C ALA A 297 6.52 16.56 14.99
N ILE A 298 6.96 15.32 15.19
CA ILE A 298 8.39 15.00 15.25
C ILE A 298 9.08 15.10 13.86
N ALA A 299 8.38 14.76 12.78
CA ALA A 299 8.89 14.94 11.42
C ALA A 299 9.10 16.43 11.09
N SER A 300 8.15 17.29 11.47
CA SER A 300 8.27 18.74 11.33
C SER A 300 9.45 19.29 12.14
N LEU A 301 9.58 18.87 13.41
CA LEU A 301 10.70 19.26 14.26
C LEU A 301 12.05 18.82 13.67
N ALA A 302 12.14 17.62 13.09
CA ALA A 302 13.35 17.14 12.43
C ALA A 302 13.71 18.00 11.21
N ALA A 303 12.74 18.32 10.35
CA ALA A 303 12.96 19.17 9.17
C ALA A 303 13.35 20.61 9.56
N GLU A 304 12.78 21.16 10.63
CA GLU A 304 13.20 22.45 11.17
C GLU A 304 14.63 22.44 11.69
N ARG A 305 15.04 21.39 12.40
CA ARG A 305 16.41 21.23 12.88
C ARG A 305 17.39 21.03 11.73
N GLU A 306 17.02 20.30 10.70
CA GLU A 306 17.83 20.11 9.49
C GLU A 306 18.06 21.45 8.77
N ARG A 307 17.01 22.26 8.60
CA ARG A 307 17.12 23.62 8.05
C ARG A 307 17.94 24.56 8.94
N GLY A 308 17.80 24.44 10.26
CA GLY A 308 18.60 25.21 11.21
C GLY A 308 20.09 24.85 11.13
N ALA A 309 20.39 23.56 11.01
CA ALA A 309 21.76 23.05 10.88
C ALA A 309 22.41 23.50 9.56
N SER A 310 21.67 23.49 8.44
CA SER A 310 22.20 23.95 7.15
C SER A 310 22.50 25.46 7.14
N LEU A 311 21.60 26.28 7.69
CA LEU A 311 21.82 27.73 7.84
C LEU A 311 22.97 28.04 8.82
N GLY A 312 23.09 27.26 9.90
CA GLY A 312 24.20 27.34 10.84
C GLY A 312 25.54 27.04 10.16
N ALA A 313 25.61 25.94 9.40
CA ALA A 313 26.81 25.55 8.66
C ALA A 313 27.22 26.58 7.58
N GLU A 314 26.26 27.22 6.90
CA GLU A 314 26.56 28.30 5.96
C GLU A 314 27.10 29.55 6.66
N ARG A 315 26.52 29.93 7.81
CA ARG A 315 27.02 31.04 8.62
C ARG A 315 28.40 30.75 9.19
N GLU A 316 28.63 29.53 9.68
CA GLU A 316 29.94 29.10 10.19
C GLU A 316 30.98 29.01 9.08
N ARG A 317 30.65 28.57 7.86
CA ARG A 317 31.57 28.66 6.72
C ARG A 317 31.87 30.11 6.34
N GLY A 318 30.87 30.99 6.38
CA GLY A 318 31.07 32.43 6.17
C GLY A 318 31.93 33.07 7.26
N ALA A 319 31.76 32.63 8.52
CA ALA A 319 32.50 33.14 9.68
C ALA A 319 33.89 32.50 9.81
N SER A 320 34.11 31.24 9.43
CA SER A 320 35.42 30.59 9.48
C SER A 320 36.36 31.13 8.40
N LEU A 321 35.83 31.53 7.23
CA LEU A 321 36.59 32.31 6.25
C LEU A 321 37.03 33.68 6.80
N ALA A 322 36.28 34.25 7.75
CA ALA A 322 36.67 35.47 8.45
C ALA A 322 37.60 35.21 9.66
N ALA A 323 37.41 34.09 10.37
CA ALA A 323 38.14 33.73 11.59
C ALA A 323 39.45 32.95 11.35
N GLU A 324 39.69 32.39 10.15
CA GLU A 324 41.01 31.82 9.78
C GLU A 324 42.15 32.86 9.77
N ARG A 325 41.85 34.15 9.96
CA ARG A 325 42.84 35.20 10.25
C ARG A 325 43.25 35.31 11.73
N GLU A 326 42.55 34.69 12.67
CA GLU A 326 42.85 34.76 14.10
C GLU A 326 42.73 33.36 14.74
N ARG A 327 43.83 32.59 14.73
CA ARG A 327 43.92 31.30 15.43
C ARG A 327 43.71 31.46 16.94
N GLY A 328 42.97 30.52 17.54
CA GLY A 328 43.09 30.20 18.97
C GLY A 328 41.95 29.37 19.54
N THR A 329 42.08 28.04 19.47
CA THR A 329 41.50 27.01 20.36
C THR A 329 40.37 27.44 21.33
N ALA A 330 39.12 27.19 20.94
CA ALA A 330 37.99 27.10 21.87
C ALA A 330 37.22 25.80 21.57
N GLY A 331 37.09 24.94 22.58
CA GLY A 331 36.38 23.66 22.48
C GLY A 331 34.89 23.88 22.27
N ALA A 332 34.34 23.29 21.20
CA ALA A 332 32.91 23.30 20.92
C ALA A 332 32.19 22.44 21.98
N SER A 333 31.51 23.10 22.93
CA SER A 333 30.55 22.43 23.79
C SER A 333 29.33 22.06 22.94
N SER A 334 29.19 20.77 22.66
CA SER A 334 27.98 20.17 22.08
C SER A 334 26.78 20.48 22.97
N ALA A 335 26.03 21.54 22.65
CA ALA A 335 24.77 21.84 23.33
C ALA A 335 23.80 20.69 23.07
N SER A 336 23.41 19.99 24.13
CA SER A 336 22.49 18.86 24.02
C SER A 336 21.17 19.33 23.41
N THR A 337 20.63 18.49 22.53
CA THR A 337 19.45 18.88 21.75
C THR A 337 18.24 18.90 22.68
N PRO A 338 17.48 20.01 22.82
CA PRO A 338 16.40 20.08 23.78
C PRO A 338 15.26 19.11 23.41
N VAL A 339 14.62 18.53 24.42
CA VAL A 339 13.37 17.77 24.27
C VAL A 339 12.20 18.75 24.08
N ALA A 340 11.38 18.53 23.06
CA ALA A 340 10.22 19.38 22.76
C ALA A 340 8.88 18.75 23.21
N GLU A 341 7.96 19.58 23.70
CA GLU A 341 6.54 19.20 23.77
C GLU A 341 5.92 19.34 22.38
N LEU A 342 5.56 18.22 21.78
CA LEU A 342 5.14 18.15 20.38
C LEU A 342 3.67 18.54 20.20
N ARG A 343 2.87 18.50 21.28
CA ARG A 343 1.44 18.82 21.20
C ARG A 343 1.20 20.32 21.04
N ASP A 344 2.03 21.14 21.68
CA ASP A 344 1.93 22.60 21.70
C ASP A 344 2.99 23.29 20.84
N GLY A 345 4.02 22.55 20.39
CA GLY A 345 5.09 23.06 19.54
C GLY A 345 4.55 23.59 18.21
N THR A 346 4.47 24.92 18.09
CA THR A 346 4.18 25.69 16.86
C THR A 346 3.25 24.94 15.92
N ALA A 347 2.03 24.62 16.40
CA ALA A 347 1.04 23.88 15.64
C ALA A 347 0.86 24.52 14.26
N SER A 348 1.41 23.84 13.24
CA SER A 348 1.29 24.25 11.86
C SER A 348 -0.22 24.36 11.55
N ALA A 349 -1.01 23.36 11.87
CA ALA A 349 -2.46 23.46 11.82
C ALA A 349 -3.11 23.09 13.15
N ARG A 350 -4.25 23.71 13.47
CA ARG A 350 -5.07 23.38 14.65
C ARG A 350 -6.34 22.65 14.23
N PHE A 351 -6.63 21.56 14.93
CA PHE A 351 -7.96 20.94 14.88
C PHE A 351 -8.97 21.81 15.61
N ALA A 352 -9.97 22.29 14.87
CA ALA A 352 -10.98 23.22 15.36
C ALA A 352 -12.34 22.54 15.43
N ALA A 353 -13.28 23.15 16.15
CA ALA A 353 -14.67 22.72 16.09
C ALA A 353 -15.24 23.00 14.68
N PRO A 354 -16.19 22.19 14.16
CA PRO A 354 -16.80 22.43 12.85
C PRO A 354 -17.37 23.84 12.71
N LEU A 355 -18.03 24.36 13.74
CA LEU A 355 -18.58 25.72 13.76
C LEU A 355 -17.50 26.79 13.58
N GLU A 356 -16.34 26.60 14.21
CA GLU A 356 -15.23 27.54 14.12
C GLU A 356 -14.62 27.56 12.70
N VAL A 357 -14.54 26.41 12.03
CA VAL A 357 -14.10 26.34 10.62
C VAL A 357 -15.15 26.97 9.70
N ILE A 358 -16.45 26.77 9.96
CA ILE A 358 -17.54 27.41 9.19
C ILE A 358 -17.46 28.93 9.34
N GLU A 359 -17.29 29.46 10.55
CA GLU A 359 -17.12 30.91 10.77
C GLU A 359 -15.85 31.45 10.11
N ALA A 360 -14.74 30.72 10.23
CA ALA A 360 -13.48 31.09 9.61
C ALA A 360 -13.55 31.06 8.07
N SER A 361 -14.37 30.17 7.49
CA SER A 361 -14.52 30.08 6.04
C SER A 361 -15.20 31.29 5.42
N ARG A 362 -16.04 31.98 6.19
CA ARG A 362 -16.67 33.27 5.83
C ARG A 362 -15.72 34.44 5.96
N SER A 363 -14.54 34.24 6.55
CA SER A 363 -13.53 35.30 6.69
C SER A 363 -12.81 35.51 5.36
N GLY A 364 -12.88 36.74 4.83
CA GLY A 364 -12.05 37.16 3.69
C GLY A 364 -10.52 37.14 3.94
N ARG A 365 -10.05 36.69 5.11
CA ARG A 365 -8.62 36.55 5.44
C ARG A 365 -8.07 35.14 5.15
N ARG A 366 -8.94 34.16 4.96
CA ARG A 366 -8.57 32.76 4.76
C ARG A 366 -9.08 32.27 3.41
N ALA A 367 -8.47 31.19 2.94
CA ALA A 367 -8.98 30.38 1.84
C ALA A 367 -9.47 29.05 2.44
N THR A 368 -10.62 28.57 1.99
CA THR A 368 -11.21 27.34 2.51
C THR A 368 -11.14 26.26 1.45
N VAL A 369 -10.53 25.14 1.79
CA VAL A 369 -10.47 23.94 0.95
C VAL A 369 -11.31 22.86 1.60
N LEU A 370 -12.17 22.21 0.82
CA LEU A 370 -12.91 21.03 1.24
C LEU A 370 -12.28 19.80 0.59
N PHE A 371 -12.06 18.75 1.36
CA PHE A 371 -11.51 17.47 0.93
C PHE A 371 -12.56 16.38 1.16
N GLY A 372 -13.00 15.69 0.10
CA GLY A 372 -13.99 14.62 0.17
C GLY A 372 -13.38 13.26 -0.13
N ILE A 373 -13.44 12.34 0.84
CA ILE A 373 -13.14 10.92 0.66
C ILE A 373 -14.19 10.34 -0.24
N GLU A 374 -13.77 9.83 -1.38
CA GLU A 374 -14.67 9.26 -2.39
C GLU A 374 -15.07 7.83 -2.06
N GLU A 375 -16.05 7.31 -2.81
CA GLU A 375 -16.50 5.92 -2.73
C GLU A 375 -16.99 5.52 -1.34
N GLN A 376 -17.62 6.46 -0.64
CA GLN A 376 -18.10 6.21 0.72
C GLN A 376 -19.09 5.03 0.77
N SER A 377 -19.86 4.77 -0.30
CA SER A 377 -20.73 3.59 -0.36
C SER A 377 -19.95 2.28 -0.39
N ALA A 378 -18.84 2.21 -1.14
CA ALA A 378 -18.00 1.01 -1.20
C ALA A 378 -17.25 0.82 0.13
N LEU A 379 -16.70 1.90 0.68
CA LEU A 379 -16.04 1.90 1.99
C LEU A 379 -17.00 1.57 3.13
N GLY A 380 -18.27 1.99 3.02
CA GLY A 380 -19.33 1.63 3.95
C GLY A 380 -19.64 0.12 3.95
N GLY A 381 -19.38 -0.57 2.84
CA GLY A 381 -19.46 -2.03 2.74
C GLY A 381 -18.44 -2.75 3.60
N VAL A 382 -17.25 -2.15 3.79
CA VAL A 382 -16.18 -2.66 4.68
C VAL A 382 -16.58 -2.53 6.14
N GLY A 383 -17.23 -1.41 6.50
CA GLY A 383 -17.82 -1.21 7.82
C GLY A 383 -18.27 0.23 8.09
N PRO A 384 -19.23 0.42 9.02
CA PRO A 384 -19.85 1.73 9.28
C PRO A 384 -18.89 2.77 9.88
N HIS A 385 -17.79 2.33 10.49
CA HIS A 385 -16.80 3.20 11.14
C HIS A 385 -15.66 3.63 10.21
N VAL A 386 -15.51 2.99 9.04
CA VAL A 386 -14.36 3.16 8.14
C VAL A 386 -14.24 4.61 7.64
N ILE A 387 -15.35 5.21 7.21
CA ILE A 387 -15.36 6.61 6.73
C ILE A 387 -14.95 7.58 7.85
N GLY A 388 -15.42 7.34 9.08
CA GLY A 388 -15.07 8.18 10.23
C GLY A 388 -13.57 8.11 10.56
N ALA A 389 -13.01 6.90 10.60
CA ALA A 389 -11.58 6.69 10.82
C ALA A 389 -10.73 7.33 9.72
N LEU A 390 -11.11 7.15 8.44
CA LEU A 390 -10.41 7.76 7.31
C LEU A 390 -10.51 9.28 7.32
N ALA A 391 -11.64 9.86 7.74
CA ALA A 391 -11.76 11.31 7.85
C ALA A 391 -10.81 11.88 8.92
N GLN A 392 -10.59 11.16 10.03
CA GLN A 392 -9.62 11.54 11.05
C GLN A 392 -8.18 11.45 10.53
N GLU A 393 -7.86 10.37 9.80
CA GLU A 393 -6.56 10.21 9.14
C GLU A 393 -6.34 11.33 8.11
N LEU A 394 -7.32 11.60 7.25
CA LEU A 394 -7.27 12.67 6.27
C LEU A 394 -7.08 14.03 6.93
N ALA A 395 -7.74 14.30 8.06
CA ALA A 395 -7.55 15.54 8.79
C ALA A 395 -6.11 15.70 9.33
N ALA A 396 -5.48 14.59 9.73
CA ALA A 396 -4.06 14.59 10.08
C ALA A 396 -3.18 14.86 8.86
N VAL A 397 -3.44 14.23 7.71
CA VAL A 397 -2.74 14.52 6.44
C VAL A 397 -2.91 15.99 6.05
N VAL A 398 -4.12 16.54 6.08
CA VAL A 398 -4.36 17.95 5.79
C VAL A 398 -3.55 18.86 6.73
N ALA A 399 -3.43 18.50 8.01
CA ALA A 399 -2.66 19.26 8.99
C ALA A 399 -1.16 19.33 8.66
N THR A 400 -0.63 18.30 8.00
CA THR A 400 0.78 18.26 7.61
C THR A 400 1.10 19.27 6.50
N HIS A 401 0.17 19.44 5.56
CA HIS A 401 0.36 20.31 4.39
C HIS A 401 -0.18 21.73 4.58
N ALA A 402 -1.17 21.94 5.46
CA ALA A 402 -1.86 23.21 5.60
C ALA A 402 -1.00 24.36 6.16
N GLY A 403 0.06 24.02 6.92
CA GLY A 403 1.01 25.00 7.46
C GLY A 403 0.41 25.92 8.54
N ALA A 404 1.29 26.68 9.22
CA ALA A 404 1.03 27.54 10.38
C ALA A 404 -0.29 28.34 10.33
N GLY A 405 -1.11 28.20 11.38
CA GLY A 405 -2.33 28.95 11.61
C GLY A 405 -3.56 28.42 10.87
N ALA A 406 -3.48 27.29 10.17
CA ALA A 406 -4.63 26.64 9.53
C ALA A 406 -5.63 26.09 10.57
N LEU A 407 -6.91 26.08 10.22
CA LEU A 407 -7.98 25.46 11.02
C LEU A 407 -8.56 24.27 10.26
N ILE A 408 -8.65 23.12 10.90
CA ILE A 408 -9.06 21.87 10.26
C ILE A 408 -10.18 21.21 11.06
N ALA A 409 -11.24 20.80 10.39
CA ALA A 409 -12.31 20.04 11.01
C ALA A 409 -13.02 19.14 9.99
N PRO A 410 -13.50 17.95 10.40
CA PRO A 410 -14.52 17.25 9.62
C PRO A 410 -15.83 18.05 9.64
N LEU A 411 -16.41 18.30 8.47
CA LEU A 411 -17.68 19.06 8.35
C LEU A 411 -18.88 18.18 7.97
N ALA A 412 -18.63 17.03 7.34
CA ALA A 412 -19.64 16.04 6.97
C ALA A 412 -18.98 14.64 6.91
N PRO A 413 -19.75 13.54 6.83
CA PRO A 413 -19.18 12.20 6.66
C PRO A 413 -18.20 12.14 5.48
N GLY A 414 -16.96 11.76 5.79
CA GLY A 414 -15.87 11.68 4.83
C GLY A 414 -15.40 13.01 4.24
N VAL A 415 -15.83 14.16 4.78
CA VAL A 415 -15.42 15.49 4.30
C VAL A 415 -14.67 16.27 5.37
N VAL A 416 -13.43 16.65 5.06
CA VAL A 416 -12.54 17.46 5.91
C VAL A 416 -12.37 18.83 5.30
N ALA A 417 -12.54 19.89 6.09
CA ALA A 417 -12.29 21.26 5.67
C ALA A 417 -10.99 21.80 6.27
N ALA A 418 -10.29 22.62 5.49
CA ALA A 418 -9.11 23.38 5.91
C ALA A 418 -9.27 24.86 5.58
N CYS A 419 -9.28 25.71 6.60
CA CYS A 419 -9.19 27.16 6.42
C CYS A 419 -7.75 27.62 6.59
N VAL A 420 -7.04 27.84 5.48
CA VAL A 420 -5.63 28.24 5.47
C VAL A 420 -5.46 29.75 5.29
N PRO A 421 -4.38 30.37 5.79
CA PRO A 421 -4.08 31.77 5.51
C PRO A 421 -3.93 32.01 4.00
N ARG A 422 -4.47 33.11 3.46
CA ARG A 422 -4.35 33.45 2.01
C ARG A 422 -2.90 33.62 1.51
N LYS A 423 -1.93 33.75 2.41
CA LYS A 423 -0.50 33.76 2.04
C LYS A 423 0.00 32.38 1.60
N ALA A 424 -0.65 31.30 2.02
CA ALA A 424 -0.41 29.97 1.49
C ALA A 424 -1.09 29.83 0.12
N ASP A 425 -0.51 29.04 -0.78
CA ASP A 425 -1.17 28.63 -2.02
C ASP A 425 -2.08 27.43 -1.71
N PRO A 426 -3.41 27.62 -1.58
CA PRO A 426 -4.31 26.55 -1.16
C PRO A 426 -4.41 25.44 -2.21
N ALA A 427 -4.19 25.73 -3.49
CA ALA A 427 -4.29 24.74 -4.56
C ALA A 427 -3.08 23.80 -4.58
N VAL A 428 -1.88 24.37 -4.38
CA VAL A 428 -0.64 23.59 -4.22
C VAL A 428 -0.75 22.71 -2.98
N MET A 429 -1.20 23.27 -1.85
CA MET A 429 -1.43 22.53 -0.60
C MET A 429 -2.43 21.39 -0.78
N ALA A 430 -3.59 21.66 -1.39
CA ALA A 430 -4.61 20.65 -1.59
C ALA A 430 -4.15 19.50 -2.50
N SER A 431 -3.35 19.83 -3.51
CA SER A 431 -2.73 18.83 -4.37
C SER A 431 -1.69 17.98 -3.63
N ALA A 432 -0.89 18.59 -2.76
CA ALA A 432 0.06 17.86 -1.94
C ALA A 432 -0.65 16.88 -0.98
N VAL A 433 -1.74 17.31 -0.35
CA VAL A 433 -2.63 16.44 0.46
C VAL A 433 -3.13 15.26 -0.36
N GLN A 434 -3.65 15.53 -1.56
CA GLN A 434 -4.20 14.50 -2.44
C GLN A 434 -3.14 13.48 -2.87
N CYS A 435 -1.96 13.95 -3.27
CA CYS A 435 -0.84 13.07 -3.61
C CYS A 435 -0.38 12.21 -2.43
N ASP A 436 -0.30 12.77 -1.23
CA ASP A 436 0.07 12.02 -0.02
C ASP A 436 -1.01 10.98 0.32
N TRP A 437 -2.28 11.37 0.26
CA TRP A 437 -3.42 10.47 0.48
C TRP A 437 -3.41 9.28 -0.50
N HIS A 438 -3.17 9.51 -1.79
CA HIS A 438 -3.09 8.46 -2.81
C HIS A 438 -1.85 7.59 -2.66
N GLY A 439 -0.77 8.11 -2.08
CA GLY A 439 0.44 7.36 -1.81
C GLY A 439 0.30 6.34 -0.67
N ARG A 440 -0.73 6.46 0.17
CA ARG A 440 -0.98 5.59 1.33
C ARG A 440 -1.47 4.20 0.90
N PRO A 441 -1.21 3.14 1.71
CA PRO A 441 -1.65 1.79 1.38
C PRO A 441 -3.17 1.72 1.18
N PRO A 442 -3.67 0.84 0.29
CA PRO A 442 -5.10 0.67 0.08
C PRO A 442 -5.81 0.18 1.37
N ILE A 443 -7.11 0.42 1.43
CA ILE A 443 -7.98 -0.09 2.49
C ILE A 443 -8.35 -1.52 2.11
N LEU A 444 -8.11 -2.47 3.01
CA LEU A 444 -8.34 -3.89 2.73
C LEU A 444 -9.68 -4.35 3.31
N ASP A 445 -10.52 -4.97 2.49
CA ASP A 445 -11.70 -5.73 2.89
C ASP A 445 -11.53 -7.20 2.49
N GLY A 446 -10.93 -7.97 3.41
CA GLY A 446 -10.52 -9.34 3.14
C GLY A 446 -9.50 -9.43 2.00
N ARG A 447 -9.95 -9.82 0.80
CA ARG A 447 -9.11 -9.89 -0.42
C ARG A 447 -9.31 -8.72 -1.38
N VAL A 448 -10.28 -7.85 -1.10
CA VAL A 448 -10.61 -6.72 -1.96
C VAL A 448 -9.81 -5.51 -1.50
N GLU A 449 -9.04 -4.93 -2.43
CA GLU A 449 -8.36 -3.65 -2.21
C GLU A 449 -9.30 -2.51 -2.61
N HIS A 450 -9.60 -1.63 -1.66
CA HIS A 450 -10.24 -0.35 -1.91
C HIS A 450 -9.17 0.73 -1.94
N ALA A 451 -9.09 1.45 -3.05
CA ALA A 451 -8.14 2.54 -3.17
C ALA A 451 -8.53 3.74 -2.30
N ARG A 452 -7.52 4.50 -1.88
CA ARG A 452 -7.71 5.77 -1.18
C ARG A 452 -7.92 6.87 -2.20
N THR A 453 -9.17 7.12 -2.57
CA THR A 453 -9.55 8.19 -3.48
C THR A 453 -9.94 9.44 -2.71
N LEU A 454 -9.63 10.61 -3.28
CA LEU A 454 -9.84 11.90 -2.62
C LEU A 454 -10.10 12.97 -3.67
N SER A 455 -11.14 13.75 -3.42
CA SER A 455 -11.49 14.96 -4.14
C SER A 455 -11.18 16.18 -3.30
N TRP A 456 -10.92 17.32 -3.92
CA TRP A 456 -10.87 18.59 -3.21
C TRP A 456 -11.43 19.76 -4.03
N GLU A 457 -11.98 20.74 -3.33
CA GLU A 457 -12.58 21.95 -3.92
C GLU A 457 -12.14 23.18 -3.13
N LEU A 458 -11.73 24.23 -3.85
CA LEU A 458 -11.50 25.55 -3.26
C LEU A 458 -12.85 26.29 -3.19
N LEU A 459 -13.27 26.64 -1.99
CA LEU A 459 -14.55 27.28 -1.77
C LEU A 459 -14.47 28.78 -2.05
N HIS A 460 -15.33 29.27 -2.95
CA HIS A 460 -15.44 30.69 -3.31
C HIS A 460 -16.74 31.28 -2.74
N ASP A 461 -16.63 32.05 -1.65
CA ASP A 461 -17.73 32.82 -1.03
C ASP A 461 -19.04 32.03 -0.81
N ALA A 462 -18.95 30.73 -0.55
CA ALA A 462 -20.08 29.83 -0.31
C ALA A 462 -20.10 29.31 1.14
N ASP A 463 -21.24 28.80 1.60
CA ASP A 463 -21.37 28.21 2.93
C ASP A 463 -20.66 26.86 3.00
N ALA A 464 -19.57 26.79 3.76
CA ALA A 464 -18.73 25.59 3.85
C ALA A 464 -19.48 24.37 4.42
N GLY A 465 -20.45 24.58 5.32
CA GLY A 465 -21.23 23.49 5.90
C GLY A 465 -22.19 22.88 4.88
N ALA A 466 -22.94 23.73 4.17
CA ALA A 466 -23.84 23.29 3.10
C ALA A 466 -23.08 22.58 1.97
N ARG A 467 -21.97 23.15 1.51
CA ARG A 467 -21.16 22.54 0.45
C ARG A 467 -20.50 21.24 0.91
N ALA A 468 -20.03 21.14 2.15
CA ALA A 468 -19.50 19.90 2.69
C ALA A 468 -20.55 18.77 2.71
N ALA A 469 -21.82 19.08 3.04
CA ALA A 469 -22.91 18.12 2.99
C ALA A 469 -23.23 17.67 1.55
N GLU A 470 -23.13 18.58 0.58
CA GLU A 470 -23.24 18.23 -0.85
C GLU A 470 -22.10 17.32 -1.29
N ILE A 471 -20.84 17.68 -1.00
CA ILE A 471 -19.66 16.85 -1.32
C ILE A 471 -19.77 15.47 -0.66
N SER A 472 -20.24 15.38 0.59
CA SER A 472 -20.45 14.10 1.26
C SER A 472 -21.46 13.22 0.51
N ARG A 473 -22.60 13.79 0.07
CA ARG A 473 -23.58 13.06 -0.77
C ARG A 473 -22.99 12.66 -2.12
N GLU A 474 -22.24 13.54 -2.75
CA GLU A 474 -21.54 13.34 -4.02
C GLU A 474 -20.51 12.21 -3.94
N CYS A 475 -19.73 12.17 -2.86
CA CYS A 475 -18.74 11.12 -2.57
C CYS A 475 -19.39 9.79 -2.15
N GLY A 476 -20.59 9.85 -1.57
CA GLY A 476 -21.43 8.69 -1.26
C GLY A 476 -22.30 8.23 -2.42
N ASP A 477 -22.31 8.94 -3.55
CA ASP A 477 -23.01 8.52 -4.76
C ASP A 477 -22.22 7.36 -5.40
N PRO A 478 -22.83 6.16 -5.54
CA PRO A 478 -22.22 5.08 -6.29
C PRO A 478 -21.96 5.46 -7.74
N HIS A 479 -22.41 6.61 -8.26
CA HIS A 479 -22.09 7.23 -9.56
C HIS A 479 -21.03 8.36 -9.53
N GLY A 480 -20.70 8.91 -8.35
CA GLY A 480 -19.58 9.83 -8.10
C GLY A 480 -19.67 11.18 -8.83
N VAL A 481 -18.74 12.11 -8.59
CA VAL A 481 -18.67 13.41 -9.27
C VAL A 481 -17.44 13.52 -10.15
N LEU A 482 -17.57 14.17 -11.32
CA LEU A 482 -16.48 14.30 -12.29
C LEU A 482 -15.23 15.00 -11.73
N SER A 483 -15.41 15.99 -10.85
CA SER A 483 -14.31 16.68 -10.16
C SER A 483 -13.48 15.74 -9.29
N ALA A 484 -14.16 14.80 -8.64
CA ALA A 484 -13.58 13.79 -7.77
C ALA A 484 -12.59 12.89 -8.53
N LEU A 485 -13.01 12.47 -9.72
CA LEU A 485 -12.21 11.59 -10.57
C LEU A 485 -10.91 12.24 -11.08
N SER A 486 -10.76 13.56 -11.10
CA SER A 486 -9.62 14.23 -11.74
C SER A 486 -8.27 14.05 -11.03
N GLY A 487 -8.25 13.89 -9.71
CA GLY A 487 -7.02 14.02 -8.93
C GLY A 487 -6.10 12.80 -8.90
N GLY A 488 -6.68 11.59 -9.02
CA GLY A 488 -5.93 10.33 -9.08
C GLY A 488 -5.62 9.87 -10.49
N LEU A 489 -6.06 10.62 -11.50
CA LEU A 489 -5.85 10.26 -12.90
C LEU A 489 -4.48 10.72 -13.39
N PRO A 490 -3.89 10.00 -14.34
CA PRO A 490 -2.74 10.49 -15.10
C PRO A 490 -3.03 11.86 -15.72
N TYR A 491 -2.05 12.77 -15.71
CA TYR A 491 -2.16 14.15 -16.19
C TYR A 491 -2.91 14.30 -17.53
N PRO A 492 -2.68 13.46 -18.57
CA PRO A 492 -3.37 13.64 -19.84
C PRO A 492 -4.90 13.50 -19.75
N ILE A 493 -5.40 12.76 -18.77
CA ILE A 493 -6.84 12.62 -18.50
C ILE A 493 -7.27 13.67 -17.48
N ALA A 494 -6.53 13.83 -16.38
CA ALA A 494 -6.82 14.80 -15.32
C ALA A 494 -6.95 16.24 -15.86
N GLY A 495 -6.03 16.66 -16.74
CA GLY A 495 -6.07 17.98 -17.37
C GLY A 495 -7.31 18.20 -18.25
N ARG A 496 -7.78 17.17 -18.95
CA ARG A 496 -9.00 17.24 -19.78
C ARG A 496 -10.26 17.26 -18.94
N VAL A 497 -10.30 16.48 -17.86
CA VAL A 497 -11.40 16.52 -16.90
C VAL A 497 -11.49 17.91 -16.29
N ARG A 498 -10.36 18.52 -15.92
CA ARG A 498 -10.30 19.90 -15.43
C ARG A 498 -10.77 20.91 -16.48
N ALA A 499 -10.40 20.74 -17.74
CA ALA A 499 -10.89 21.58 -18.83
C ALA A 499 -12.40 21.45 -19.04
N ALA A 500 -12.95 20.24 -18.94
CA ALA A 500 -14.39 20.01 -19.01
C ALA A 500 -15.14 20.66 -17.84
N ILE A 501 -14.60 20.58 -16.63
CA ILE A 501 -15.17 21.24 -15.44
C ILE A 501 -15.12 22.76 -15.58
N GLY A 502 -14.03 23.30 -16.13
CA GLY A 502 -13.83 24.73 -16.34
C GLY A 502 -14.50 25.32 -17.58
N ALA A 503 -15.25 24.52 -18.35
CA ALA A 503 -15.92 24.96 -19.56
C ALA A 503 -17.00 26.02 -19.26
N SER A 504 -17.06 27.05 -20.10
CA SER A 504 -17.91 28.22 -19.92
C SER A 504 -19.33 28.06 -20.48
N SER A 505 -19.55 27.06 -21.33
CA SER A 505 -20.85 26.74 -21.95
C SER A 505 -21.11 25.22 -21.99
N ALA A 506 -22.36 24.81 -22.19
CA ALA A 506 -22.75 23.41 -22.33
C ALA A 506 -22.14 22.77 -23.59
N ILE A 507 -22.12 23.47 -24.73
CA ILE A 507 -21.43 23.01 -25.95
C ILE A 507 -19.95 22.76 -25.65
N GLU A 508 -19.28 23.73 -25.01
CA GLU A 508 -17.86 23.61 -24.67
C GLU A 508 -17.63 22.44 -23.72
N ARG A 509 -18.47 22.28 -22.69
CA ARG A 509 -18.37 21.18 -21.73
C ARG A 509 -18.54 19.82 -22.40
N VAL A 510 -19.56 19.65 -23.24
CA VAL A 510 -19.77 18.42 -24.02
C VAL A 510 -18.55 18.14 -24.91
N LYS A 511 -18.03 19.15 -25.62
CA LYS A 511 -16.80 19.01 -26.43
C LYS A 511 -15.60 18.56 -25.59
N MET A 512 -15.41 19.11 -24.40
CA MET A 512 -14.32 18.69 -23.52
C MET A 512 -14.54 17.28 -22.96
N LEU A 513 -15.79 16.88 -22.68
CA LEU A 513 -16.11 15.50 -22.28
C LEU A 513 -15.82 14.49 -23.40
N PHE A 514 -16.01 14.86 -24.67
CA PHE A 514 -15.53 14.06 -25.80
C PHE A 514 -14.02 13.83 -25.75
N ASP A 515 -13.25 14.90 -25.51
CA ASP A 515 -11.80 14.82 -25.41
C ASP A 515 -11.36 13.96 -24.21
N VAL A 516 -12.07 14.04 -23.08
CA VAL A 516 -11.85 13.16 -21.92
C VAL A 516 -12.06 11.71 -22.33
N LEU A 517 -13.24 11.36 -22.86
CA LEU A 517 -13.58 9.99 -23.24
C LEU A 517 -12.58 9.40 -24.26
N GLU A 518 -12.21 10.18 -25.27
CA GLU A 518 -11.20 9.80 -26.27
C GLU A 518 -9.82 9.55 -25.64
N GLY A 519 -9.39 10.44 -24.74
CA GLY A 519 -8.13 10.28 -24.01
C GLY A 519 -8.12 9.04 -23.12
N THR A 520 -9.21 8.83 -22.40
CA THR A 520 -9.41 7.71 -21.49
C THR A 520 -9.38 6.36 -22.23
N TRP A 521 -10.05 6.24 -23.40
CA TRP A 521 -9.97 5.03 -24.22
C TRP A 521 -8.57 4.77 -24.78
N ARG A 522 -7.90 5.82 -25.27
CA ARG A 522 -6.50 5.71 -25.74
C ARG A 522 -5.58 5.23 -24.63
N PHE A 523 -5.73 5.79 -23.43
CA PHE A 523 -4.95 5.41 -22.27
C PHE A 523 -5.19 3.95 -21.87
N ILE A 524 -6.46 3.53 -21.75
CA ILE A 524 -6.82 2.13 -21.44
C ILE A 524 -6.24 1.16 -22.47
N ALA A 525 -6.42 1.44 -23.76
CA ALA A 525 -5.87 0.61 -24.84
C ALA A 525 -4.35 0.51 -24.72
N THR A 526 -3.68 1.63 -24.46
CA THR A 526 -2.22 1.70 -24.29
C THR A 526 -1.76 0.84 -23.12
N VAL A 527 -2.41 0.94 -21.96
CA VAL A 527 -2.08 0.16 -20.77
C VAL A 527 -2.28 -1.33 -21.04
N LEU A 528 -3.44 -1.72 -21.58
CA LEU A 528 -3.76 -3.13 -21.87
C LEU A 528 -2.81 -3.74 -22.89
N VAL A 529 -2.50 -3.01 -23.98
CA VAL A 529 -1.56 -3.46 -25.00
C VAL A 529 -0.13 -3.54 -24.43
N SER A 530 0.30 -2.58 -23.61
CA SER A 530 1.62 -2.63 -22.96
C SER A 530 1.72 -3.79 -21.97
N ALA A 531 0.67 -4.05 -21.20
CA ALA A 531 0.58 -5.20 -20.29
C ALA A 531 0.63 -6.52 -21.06
N PHE A 532 0.04 -6.54 -22.26
CA PHE A 532 0.04 -7.70 -23.14
C PHE A 532 1.46 -8.05 -23.59
N PHE A 533 2.26 -7.04 -23.94
CA PHE A 533 3.67 -7.21 -24.31
C PHE A 533 4.58 -7.54 -23.13
N SER A 534 4.23 -7.07 -21.93
CA SER A 534 5.02 -7.32 -20.73
C SER A 534 4.72 -8.70 -20.10
N GLY A 535 3.51 -9.23 -20.29
CA GLY A 535 3.04 -10.47 -19.68
C GLY A 535 3.56 -11.77 -20.30
N GLY A 536 4.30 -11.72 -21.41
CA GLY A 536 4.79 -12.90 -22.12
C GLY A 536 5.90 -13.71 -21.43
N SER A 537 6.32 -13.34 -20.21
CA SER A 537 7.45 -13.97 -19.52
C SER A 537 7.13 -14.61 -18.17
N ALA A 538 5.90 -14.52 -17.66
CA ALA A 538 5.54 -15.19 -16.41
C ALA A 538 5.05 -16.62 -16.70
N PRO A 539 5.72 -17.68 -16.22
CA PRO A 539 5.20 -19.04 -16.36
C PRO A 539 3.84 -19.13 -15.63
N PRO A 540 2.86 -19.84 -16.20
CA PRO A 540 1.57 -20.02 -15.54
C PRO A 540 1.83 -20.63 -14.16
N THR A 541 1.43 -19.91 -13.10
CA THR A 541 1.41 -20.44 -11.75
C THR A 541 0.64 -21.75 -11.80
N SER A 542 1.33 -22.84 -11.50
CA SER A 542 0.82 -24.21 -11.55
C SER A 542 -0.54 -24.28 -10.85
N ALA A 543 -1.60 -24.33 -11.65
CA ALA A 543 -2.93 -24.66 -11.17
C ALA A 543 -2.81 -26.02 -10.47
N ARG A 544 -3.05 -26.03 -9.16
CA ARG A 544 -3.22 -27.27 -8.39
C ARG A 544 -4.27 -28.11 -9.09
N SER A 545 -3.85 -29.21 -9.72
CA SER A 545 -4.74 -30.25 -10.20
C SER A 545 -5.46 -30.84 -8.99
N GLY A 546 -6.66 -30.36 -8.72
CA GLY A 546 -7.58 -31.01 -7.79
C GLY A 546 -7.95 -32.37 -8.37
N VAL A 547 -7.43 -33.43 -7.77
CA VAL A 547 -7.90 -34.80 -8.02
C VAL A 547 -9.30 -34.90 -7.39
N PRO A 548 -10.37 -35.17 -8.16
CA PRO A 548 -11.67 -35.43 -7.56
C PRO A 548 -11.66 -36.83 -6.95
N SER A 549 -11.75 -36.90 -5.62
CA SER A 549 -12.04 -38.12 -4.88
C SER A 549 -13.51 -38.50 -5.10
N GLY A 550 -13.76 -39.49 -5.95
CA GLY A 550 -15.08 -40.13 -6.07
C GLY A 550 -15.31 -41.16 -4.94
N PRO A 551 -16.56 -41.37 -4.50
CA PRO A 551 -16.92 -42.53 -3.68
C PRO A 551 -17.17 -43.74 -4.57
N GLY A 552 -16.84 -44.92 -4.05
CA GLY A 552 -16.87 -46.17 -4.80
C GLY A 552 -18.21 -46.91 -4.86
N ALA A 553 -18.05 -48.17 -5.31
CA ALA A 553 -18.94 -49.32 -5.24
C ALA A 553 -19.88 -49.59 -6.44
N GLY A 554 -19.50 -50.65 -7.17
CA GLY A 554 -20.41 -51.79 -7.41
C GLY A 554 -21.10 -51.85 -8.77
N GLY A 555 -20.94 -52.99 -9.45
CA GLY A 555 -21.92 -53.43 -10.45
C GLY A 555 -21.31 -54.04 -11.71
N ALA A 556 -21.42 -55.36 -11.80
CA ALA A 556 -21.06 -56.19 -12.94
C ALA A 556 -21.86 -55.86 -14.22
N GLY A 557 -21.33 -56.23 -15.39
CA GLY A 557 -22.14 -56.31 -16.62
C GLY A 557 -21.30 -56.47 -17.89
N ALA A 558 -21.42 -57.64 -18.52
CA ALA A 558 -20.71 -58.06 -19.73
C ALA A 558 -21.28 -57.47 -21.04
N GLY A 559 -20.52 -57.61 -22.14
CA GLY A 559 -20.98 -57.53 -23.53
C GLY A 559 -20.06 -56.67 -24.41
N ALA A 560 -19.06 -57.21 -25.12
CA ALA A 560 -19.13 -57.95 -26.40
C ALA A 560 -19.23 -57.06 -27.65
N GLY A 561 -18.35 -57.32 -28.62
CA GLY A 561 -18.45 -56.90 -30.04
C GLY A 561 -17.37 -55.89 -30.47
N ALA A 562 -16.18 -56.30 -30.93
CA ALA A 562 -15.83 -56.90 -32.24
C ALA A 562 -15.59 -55.89 -33.37
N GLY A 563 -14.46 -56.07 -34.08
CA GLY A 563 -14.12 -55.42 -35.36
C GLY A 563 -12.76 -54.69 -35.34
N ALA A 564 -11.62 -55.37 -35.38
CA ALA A 564 -10.96 -56.02 -36.52
C ALA A 564 -10.33 -55.05 -37.55
N GLY A 565 -9.01 -55.16 -37.74
CA GLY A 565 -8.30 -54.75 -38.97
C GLY A 565 -6.98 -53.99 -38.77
N GLY A 566 -5.85 -54.69 -38.58
CA GLY A 566 -4.49 -54.13 -38.72
C GLY A 566 -4.05 -54.05 -40.20
N PRO A 567 -2.77 -54.26 -40.55
CA PRO A 567 -1.51 -54.05 -39.85
C PRO A 567 -0.53 -53.18 -40.69
N GLY A 568 0.64 -52.78 -40.16
CA GLY A 568 1.66 -52.24 -41.07
C GLY A 568 2.93 -51.64 -40.47
N ALA A 569 3.98 -52.48 -40.46
CA ALA A 569 5.39 -52.15 -40.65
C ALA A 569 6.15 -51.36 -39.57
N GLY A 570 7.17 -52.03 -39.02
CA GLY A 570 8.13 -51.48 -38.08
C GLY A 570 9.44 -50.99 -38.72
N GLY A 571 10.10 -50.12 -37.94
CA GLY A 571 11.56 -49.94 -37.84
C GLY A 571 12.21 -48.89 -38.76
N PRO A 572 13.40 -48.36 -38.42
CA PRO A 572 14.14 -48.43 -37.15
C PRO A 572 14.49 -47.04 -36.56
N ALA A 573 15.00 -47.08 -35.33
CA ALA A 573 15.53 -45.95 -34.59
C ALA A 573 16.69 -45.24 -35.31
N ALA A 574 16.67 -43.91 -35.29
CA ALA A 574 17.84 -43.07 -35.47
C ALA A 574 17.88 -42.07 -34.30
N GLY A 575 18.90 -42.21 -33.45
CA GLY A 575 19.17 -41.28 -32.37
C GLY A 575 19.57 -39.91 -32.93
N GLY A 576 18.83 -38.88 -32.53
CA GLY A 576 19.16 -37.49 -32.77
C GLY A 576 19.24 -36.76 -31.44
N ALA A 577 20.46 -36.45 -31.00
CA ALA A 577 20.71 -35.45 -29.99
C ALA A 577 20.25 -34.08 -30.53
N GLY A 578 19.07 -33.64 -30.12
CA GLY A 578 18.51 -32.33 -30.48
C GLY A 578 18.65 -31.39 -29.31
N ALA A 579 19.50 -30.37 -29.48
CA ALA A 579 19.64 -29.24 -28.57
C ALA A 579 18.28 -28.66 -28.20
N GLY A 580 18.01 -28.53 -26.89
CA GLY A 580 16.85 -27.80 -26.38
C GLY A 580 16.96 -26.33 -26.76
N GLY A 581 16.30 -25.95 -27.85
CA GLY A 581 16.05 -24.54 -28.17
C GLY A 581 15.18 -23.89 -27.08
N PRO A 582 15.29 -22.58 -26.86
CA PRO A 582 14.40 -21.87 -25.95
C PRO A 582 12.97 -22.13 -26.40
N GLY A 583 12.15 -22.69 -25.50
CA GLY A 583 10.78 -23.07 -25.80
C GLY A 583 10.04 -21.93 -26.49
N ALA A 584 9.48 -22.20 -27.67
CA ALA A 584 8.66 -21.25 -28.39
C ALA A 584 7.45 -20.92 -27.50
N GLY A 585 7.55 -19.80 -26.76
CA GLY A 585 6.44 -19.26 -26.00
C GLY A 585 5.28 -19.05 -26.96
N GLY A 586 4.25 -19.87 -26.84
CA GLY A 586 3.03 -19.73 -27.63
C GLY A 586 2.49 -18.32 -27.46
N ALA A 587 1.94 -17.77 -28.54
CA ALA A 587 1.37 -16.43 -28.49
C ALA A 587 0.31 -16.36 -27.37
N PRO A 588 0.30 -15.28 -26.56
CA PRO A 588 -0.69 -15.11 -25.50
C PRO A 588 -2.14 -15.18 -26.01
N PRO A 589 -3.09 -15.63 -25.18
CA PRO A 589 -4.51 -15.68 -25.55
C PRO A 589 -5.02 -14.36 -26.10
N GLY A 590 -5.78 -14.39 -27.20
CA GLY A 590 -6.31 -13.19 -27.85
C GLY A 590 -5.33 -12.46 -28.77
N TRP A 591 -4.08 -12.92 -28.91
CA TRP A 591 -3.08 -12.29 -29.78
C TRP A 591 -3.51 -12.22 -31.25
N SER A 592 -4.03 -13.32 -31.81
CA SER A 592 -4.53 -13.35 -33.18
C SER A 592 -5.65 -12.33 -33.41
N ALA A 593 -6.58 -12.22 -32.46
CA ALA A 593 -7.67 -11.25 -32.54
C ALA A 593 -7.16 -9.80 -32.53
N LEU A 594 -6.11 -9.50 -31.75
CA LEU A 594 -5.46 -8.18 -31.73
C LEU A 594 -4.79 -7.87 -33.08
N LEU A 595 -4.09 -8.85 -33.67
CA LEU A 595 -3.47 -8.72 -34.99
C LEU A 595 -4.51 -8.51 -36.10
N ASP A 596 -5.57 -9.31 -36.10
CA ASP A 596 -6.66 -9.22 -37.07
C ASP A 596 -7.41 -7.89 -36.95
N PHE A 597 -7.59 -7.41 -35.72
CA PHE A 597 -8.14 -6.09 -35.47
C PHE A 597 -7.25 -4.99 -36.05
N HIS A 598 -5.95 -5.04 -35.75
CA HIS A 598 -5.00 -4.05 -36.24
C HIS A 598 -4.92 -4.04 -37.78
N GLY A 599 -4.86 -5.21 -38.41
CA GLY A 599 -4.81 -5.33 -39.86
C GLY A 599 -6.02 -4.71 -40.57
N ARG A 600 -7.22 -4.83 -39.99
CA ARG A 600 -8.46 -4.29 -40.57
C ARG A 600 -8.67 -2.80 -40.34
N THR A 601 -8.19 -2.27 -39.22
CA THR A 601 -8.53 -0.91 -38.76
C THR A 601 -7.43 0.12 -39.03
N ARG A 602 -6.28 -0.32 -39.52
CA ARG A 602 -5.15 0.54 -39.84
C ARG A 602 -5.48 1.53 -40.96
N THR A 603 -5.36 2.81 -40.67
CA THR A 603 -5.32 3.86 -41.71
C THR A 603 -3.95 4.56 -41.70
N ARG A 604 -3.69 5.37 -42.75
CA ARG A 604 -2.47 6.20 -42.83
C ARG A 604 -2.39 7.23 -41.70
N ASP A 605 -3.54 7.66 -41.20
CA ASP A 605 -3.68 8.75 -40.22
C ASP A 605 -3.88 8.24 -38.78
N GLY A 606 -3.69 6.93 -38.55
CA GLY A 606 -3.83 6.29 -37.24
C GLY A 606 -5.17 5.57 -37.05
N LEU A 607 -5.50 5.22 -35.81
CA LEU A 607 -6.78 4.60 -35.45
C LEU A 607 -7.83 5.68 -35.12
N ALA A 608 -9.01 5.57 -35.74
CA ALA A 608 -10.17 6.40 -35.41
C ALA A 608 -10.64 6.16 -33.96
N LEU A 609 -11.41 7.10 -33.38
CA LEU A 609 -11.92 6.99 -32.01
C LEU A 609 -12.60 5.63 -31.73
N GLY A 610 -13.51 5.20 -32.61
CA GLY A 610 -14.17 3.89 -32.48
C GLY A 610 -13.19 2.72 -32.48
N ALA A 611 -12.06 2.83 -33.18
CA ALA A 611 -11.04 1.79 -33.20
C ALA A 611 -10.22 1.72 -31.89
N TRP A 612 -10.05 2.84 -31.16
CA TRP A 612 -9.41 2.81 -29.82
C TRP A 612 -10.19 1.99 -28.81
N ARG A 613 -11.50 2.18 -28.80
CA ARG A 613 -12.42 1.44 -27.96
C ARG A 613 -12.38 -0.06 -28.27
N GLU A 614 -12.49 -0.42 -29.55
CA GLU A 614 -12.44 -1.82 -29.97
C GLU A 614 -11.08 -2.46 -29.68
N LEU A 615 -9.98 -1.71 -29.83
CA LEU A 615 -8.64 -2.18 -29.44
C LEU A 615 -8.57 -2.47 -27.95
N ALA A 616 -9.02 -1.53 -27.10
CA ALA A 616 -9.07 -1.69 -25.65
C ALA A 616 -9.88 -2.93 -25.25
N ARG A 617 -11.08 -3.11 -25.82
CA ARG A 617 -11.92 -4.29 -25.53
C ARG A 617 -11.30 -5.59 -26.01
N THR A 618 -10.71 -5.60 -27.20
CA THR A 618 -10.02 -6.78 -27.74
C THR A 618 -8.87 -7.18 -26.83
N ALA A 619 -8.07 -6.21 -26.38
CA ALA A 619 -7.00 -6.45 -25.42
C ALA A 619 -7.53 -6.87 -24.04
N ALA A 620 -8.60 -6.25 -23.53
CA ALA A 620 -9.19 -6.56 -22.23
C ALA A 620 -9.64 -8.03 -22.12
N ARG A 621 -10.17 -8.61 -23.20
CA ARG A 621 -10.55 -10.04 -23.23
C ARG A 621 -9.40 -10.98 -22.89
N ALA A 622 -8.15 -10.59 -23.12
CA ALA A 622 -6.98 -11.40 -22.77
C ALA A 622 -6.66 -11.40 -21.26
N PHE A 623 -7.25 -10.49 -20.48
CA PHE A 623 -6.97 -10.33 -19.05
C PHE A 623 -8.19 -10.61 -18.16
N GLY A 624 -9.34 -10.96 -18.72
CA GLY A 624 -10.59 -11.12 -17.96
C GLY A 624 -10.52 -12.11 -16.79
N ASP A 625 -9.67 -13.13 -16.92
CA ASP A 625 -9.48 -14.17 -15.91
C ASP A 625 -8.39 -13.84 -14.87
N ARG A 626 -7.77 -12.66 -14.92
CA ARG A 626 -6.72 -12.26 -13.98
C ARG A 626 -7.32 -11.58 -12.73
N ASP A 627 -6.74 -11.93 -11.59
CA ASP A 627 -7.06 -11.38 -10.27
C ASP A 627 -6.16 -10.21 -9.86
N ASP A 628 -5.36 -9.68 -10.78
CA ASP A 628 -4.54 -8.49 -10.55
C ASP A 628 -5.25 -7.20 -11.02
N PRO A 629 -4.70 -6.00 -10.73
CA PRO A 629 -5.33 -4.74 -11.11
C PRO A 629 -5.58 -4.58 -12.62
N ILE A 630 -4.75 -5.19 -13.49
CA ILE A 630 -4.95 -5.14 -14.94
C ILE A 630 -6.15 -5.99 -15.33
N GLY A 631 -6.29 -7.19 -14.74
CA GLY A 631 -7.46 -8.05 -14.93
C GLY A 631 -8.76 -7.44 -14.40
N SER A 632 -8.69 -6.77 -13.24
CA SER A 632 -9.82 -6.02 -12.69
C SER A 632 -10.23 -4.86 -13.63
N MET A 633 -9.26 -4.08 -14.13
CA MET A 633 -9.55 -3.01 -15.10
C MET A 633 -10.18 -3.58 -16.38
N ALA A 634 -9.64 -4.69 -16.87
CA ALA A 634 -10.16 -5.35 -18.07
C ALA A 634 -11.61 -5.80 -17.91
N ARG A 635 -11.97 -6.37 -16.76
CA ARG A 635 -13.37 -6.73 -16.44
C ARG A 635 -14.26 -5.51 -16.38
N GLU A 636 -13.84 -4.47 -15.67
CA GLU A 636 -14.62 -3.23 -15.59
C GLU A 636 -14.84 -2.60 -16.97
N VAL A 637 -13.81 -2.57 -17.83
CA VAL A 637 -13.88 -2.08 -19.21
C VAL A 637 -14.84 -2.89 -20.08
N LEU A 638 -14.92 -4.21 -19.87
CA LEU A 638 -15.86 -5.09 -20.57
C LEU A 638 -17.29 -4.95 -20.04
N ASP A 639 -17.44 -4.68 -18.74
CA ASP A 639 -18.72 -4.61 -18.04
C ASP A 639 -19.27 -3.18 -17.86
N VAL A 640 -18.67 -2.15 -18.50
CA VAL A 640 -19.15 -0.77 -18.39
C VAL A 640 -20.61 -0.67 -18.85
N LYS A 641 -21.52 -0.56 -17.89
CA LYS A 641 -22.95 -0.29 -18.07
C LYS A 641 -23.27 1.09 -17.55
N LEU A 642 -24.04 1.86 -18.32
CA LEU A 642 -24.41 3.22 -17.98
C LEU A 642 -25.71 3.24 -17.19
N SER A 643 -26.69 2.48 -17.69
CA SER A 643 -27.98 2.21 -17.06
C SER A 643 -28.44 0.79 -17.42
N HIS A 644 -29.57 0.34 -16.87
CA HIS A 644 -30.12 -0.99 -17.14
C HIS A 644 -30.39 -1.25 -18.63
N ASN A 645 -30.60 -0.19 -19.42
CA ASN A 645 -31.01 -0.28 -20.83
C ASN A 645 -30.04 0.39 -21.82
N GLN A 646 -28.98 1.05 -21.35
CA GLN A 646 -28.00 1.70 -22.22
C GLN A 646 -26.63 1.04 -22.05
N THR A 647 -26.15 0.45 -23.15
CA THR A 647 -24.78 -0.04 -23.24
C THR A 647 -23.86 1.09 -23.65
N PHE A 648 -22.58 0.97 -23.29
CA PHE A 648 -21.56 1.90 -23.75
C PHE A 648 -21.45 1.96 -25.28
N GLU A 649 -21.87 0.90 -26.00
CA GLU A 649 -21.91 0.88 -27.47
C GLU A 649 -22.92 1.86 -28.03
N THR A 650 -24.13 1.90 -27.45
CA THR A 650 -25.19 2.81 -27.88
C THR A 650 -24.75 4.27 -27.75
N LEU A 651 -24.16 4.64 -26.61
CA LEU A 651 -23.68 6.01 -26.42
C LEU A 651 -22.43 6.33 -27.22
N SER A 652 -21.56 5.37 -27.51
CA SER A 652 -20.40 5.64 -28.33
C SER A 652 -20.74 5.75 -29.83
N ASN A 653 -21.80 5.09 -30.29
CA ASN A 653 -22.37 5.37 -31.61
C ASN A 653 -23.02 6.76 -31.66
N LEU A 654 -23.70 7.16 -30.58
CA LEU A 654 -24.20 8.52 -30.41
C LEU A 654 -23.03 9.53 -30.46
N MET A 655 -21.92 9.27 -29.75
CA MET A 655 -20.73 10.11 -29.79
C MET A 655 -20.20 10.33 -31.21
N GLN A 656 -20.12 9.25 -32.00
CA GLN A 656 -19.64 9.33 -33.38
C GLN A 656 -20.60 10.16 -34.24
N ALA A 657 -21.91 9.99 -34.07
CA ALA A 657 -22.93 10.76 -34.77
C ALA A 657 -22.90 12.24 -34.39
N GLU A 658 -22.82 12.54 -33.09
CA GLU A 658 -22.78 13.91 -32.58
C GLU A 658 -21.49 14.63 -32.97
N ARG A 659 -20.33 13.95 -32.96
CA ARG A 659 -19.06 14.55 -33.45
C ARG A 659 -19.18 15.04 -34.90
N ASN A 660 -19.91 14.31 -35.75
CA ASN A 660 -20.18 14.75 -37.11
C ASN A 660 -21.11 15.98 -37.11
N GLN A 661 -22.12 16.04 -36.25
CA GLN A 661 -22.99 17.22 -36.12
C GLN A 661 -22.21 18.47 -35.63
N PHE A 662 -21.28 18.29 -34.68
CA PHE A 662 -20.35 19.34 -34.24
C PHE A 662 -19.50 19.87 -35.40
N ALA A 663 -18.95 18.97 -36.23
CA ALA A 663 -18.11 19.35 -37.38
C ALA A 663 -18.90 20.15 -38.44
N HIS A 664 -20.22 19.97 -38.51
CA HIS A 664 -21.10 20.67 -39.45
C HIS A 664 -21.81 21.89 -38.83
N GLY A 665 -21.52 22.25 -37.58
CA GLY A 665 -22.06 23.45 -36.92
C GLY A 665 -23.54 23.36 -36.54
N HIS A 666 -24.13 22.17 -36.50
CA HIS A 666 -25.55 21.97 -36.19
C HIS A 666 -25.85 21.73 -34.70
N TYR A 667 -24.82 21.66 -33.86
CA TYR A 667 -24.96 21.37 -32.44
C TYR A 667 -25.20 22.66 -31.64
N THR A 668 -26.41 22.83 -31.09
CA THR A 668 -26.85 24.07 -30.40
C THR A 668 -26.69 23.97 -28.88
N GLU A 669 -26.69 25.11 -28.19
CA GLU A 669 -26.51 25.17 -26.72
C GLU A 669 -27.63 24.45 -25.97
N ALA A 670 -28.87 24.59 -26.45
CA ALA A 670 -30.01 23.87 -25.88
C ALA A 670 -29.88 22.35 -26.04
N ARG A 671 -29.36 21.88 -27.19
CA ARG A 671 -29.11 20.45 -27.41
C ARG A 671 -27.97 19.94 -26.53
N ALA A 672 -26.87 20.70 -26.46
CA ALA A 672 -25.75 20.38 -25.59
C ALA A 672 -26.16 20.29 -24.12
N ALA A 673 -27.01 21.21 -23.64
CA ALA A 673 -27.53 21.18 -22.28
C ALA A 673 -28.41 19.95 -22.02
N ALA A 674 -29.18 19.50 -23.02
CA ALA A 674 -30.00 18.30 -22.90
C ALA A 674 -29.16 17.00 -22.88
N ASP A 675 -28.10 16.92 -23.67
CA ASP A 675 -27.25 15.72 -23.77
C ASP A 675 -26.16 15.67 -22.68
N LEU A 676 -25.85 16.79 -22.03
CA LEU A 676 -24.77 16.92 -21.04
C LEU A 676 -24.83 15.86 -19.92
N PRO A 677 -25.97 15.58 -19.26
CA PRO A 677 -26.04 14.57 -18.19
C PRO A 677 -25.60 13.18 -18.64
N ASP A 678 -25.96 12.77 -19.87
CA ASP A 678 -25.61 11.47 -20.44
C ASP A 678 -24.10 11.38 -20.71
N PHE A 679 -23.51 12.45 -21.25
CA PHE A 679 -22.06 12.52 -21.47
C PHE A 679 -21.27 12.52 -20.16
N GLU A 680 -21.76 13.19 -19.13
CA GLU A 680 -21.14 13.18 -17.81
C GLU A 680 -21.23 11.82 -17.14
N GLN A 681 -22.39 11.16 -17.21
CA GLN A 681 -22.57 9.80 -16.72
C GLN A 681 -21.66 8.81 -17.44
N MET A 682 -21.52 8.94 -18.76
CA MET A 682 -20.61 8.13 -19.55
C MET A 682 -19.15 8.34 -19.20
N THR A 683 -18.76 9.60 -19.04
CA THR A 683 -17.41 9.97 -18.63
C THR A 683 -17.11 9.40 -17.25
N ARG A 684 -18.03 9.54 -16.29
CA ARG A 684 -17.89 8.95 -14.95
C ARG A 684 -17.74 7.43 -15.03
N ALA A 685 -18.63 6.74 -15.75
CA ALA A 685 -18.58 5.29 -15.90
C ALA A 685 -17.26 4.80 -16.48
N LEU A 686 -16.72 5.47 -17.50
CA LEU A 686 -15.46 5.09 -18.12
C LEU A 686 -14.24 5.40 -17.25
N LEU A 687 -14.19 6.58 -16.63
CA LEU A 687 -13.12 6.95 -15.71
C LEU A 687 -13.07 5.99 -14.52
N ARG A 688 -14.22 5.48 -14.08
CA ARG A 688 -14.28 4.45 -13.04
C ARG A 688 -13.74 3.12 -13.48
N ALA A 689 -13.89 2.74 -14.74
CA ALA A 689 -13.26 1.54 -15.26
C ALA A 689 -11.73 1.57 -15.12
N GLN A 690 -11.13 2.75 -14.88
CA GLN A 690 -9.71 2.91 -14.57
C GLN A 690 -9.39 2.84 -13.07
N ARG A 691 -10.38 2.62 -12.18
CA ARG A 691 -10.18 2.54 -10.73
C ARG A 691 -9.10 1.56 -10.31
N PRO A 692 -8.96 0.37 -10.91
CA PRO A 692 -7.87 -0.53 -10.54
C PRO A 692 -6.48 0.08 -10.78
N LEU A 693 -6.40 1.15 -11.57
CA LEU A 693 -5.18 1.92 -11.81
C LEU A 693 -5.01 3.17 -10.94
N CYS A 694 -5.96 3.55 -10.08
CA CYS A 694 -5.87 4.84 -9.36
C CYS A 694 -4.74 4.91 -8.32
N ALA A 695 -4.24 3.77 -7.85
CA ALA A 695 -3.02 3.70 -7.03
C ALA A 695 -1.73 3.69 -7.87
N TRP A 696 -1.84 3.61 -9.21
CA TRP A 696 -0.69 3.61 -10.09
C TRP A 696 -0.31 5.02 -10.49
N THR A 697 0.97 5.30 -10.39
CA THR A 697 1.56 6.58 -10.77
C THR A 697 2.07 6.51 -12.19
N LEU A 698 1.65 7.44 -13.05
CA LEU A 698 2.27 7.61 -14.36
C LEU A 698 3.60 8.34 -14.16
N VAL A 699 4.72 7.68 -14.41
CA VAL A 699 6.04 8.23 -14.11
C VAL A 699 6.97 8.20 -15.31
N THR A 700 7.83 9.20 -15.42
CA THR A 700 8.97 9.18 -16.33
C THR A 700 10.24 9.06 -15.52
N VAL A 701 10.95 7.95 -15.67
CA VAL A 701 12.25 7.76 -15.01
C VAL A 701 13.27 8.63 -15.74
N GLU A 702 13.91 9.57 -15.04
CA GLU A 702 14.94 10.43 -15.64
C GLU A 702 16.33 9.85 -15.46
N LYS A 703 16.59 9.32 -14.26
CA LYS A 703 17.91 8.84 -13.87
C LYS A 703 17.78 7.67 -12.91
N THR A 704 18.64 6.68 -13.12
CA THR A 704 18.77 5.52 -12.23
C THR A 704 20.24 5.39 -11.83
N GLU A 705 20.51 5.64 -10.56
CA GLU A 705 21.82 5.54 -9.91
C GLU A 705 21.85 4.28 -9.04
N PRO A 706 22.56 3.21 -9.44
CA PRO A 706 22.82 2.10 -8.54
C PRO A 706 23.73 2.56 -7.39
N ASP A 707 23.52 2.00 -6.21
CA ASP A 707 24.44 2.13 -5.08
C ASP A 707 25.76 1.37 -5.36
N LEU A 708 26.72 1.47 -4.45
CA LEU A 708 28.05 0.86 -4.62
C LEU A 708 28.00 -0.67 -4.78
N TYR A 709 26.91 -1.31 -4.33
CA TYR A 709 26.76 -2.77 -4.32
C TYR A 709 25.80 -3.29 -5.41
N GLY A 710 25.03 -2.41 -6.04
CA GLY A 710 24.04 -2.75 -7.08
C GLY A 710 22.70 -3.27 -6.52
N ASP A 711 22.55 -3.35 -5.21
CA ASP A 711 21.37 -3.90 -4.53
C ASP A 711 20.28 -2.84 -4.34
N LEU A 712 20.68 -1.59 -4.10
CA LEU A 712 19.78 -0.45 -3.99
C LEU A 712 20.01 0.47 -5.18
N GLN A 713 18.93 0.90 -5.81
CA GLN A 713 19.00 1.88 -6.88
C GLN A 713 18.21 3.11 -6.47
N THR A 714 18.84 4.27 -6.55
CA THR A 714 18.10 5.51 -6.47
C THR A 714 17.55 5.86 -7.84
N VAL A 715 16.22 5.99 -7.92
CA VAL A 715 15.48 6.36 -9.11
C VAL A 715 14.99 7.80 -8.95
N GLU A 716 15.44 8.69 -9.83
CA GLU A 716 14.87 10.01 -10.01
C GLU A 716 13.84 9.93 -11.14
N PHE A 717 12.61 10.37 -10.85
CA PHE A 717 11.51 10.30 -11.79
C PHE A 717 10.64 11.55 -11.70
N ILE A 718 9.90 11.82 -12.77
CA ILE A 718 8.82 12.81 -12.77
C ILE A 718 7.50 12.06 -12.64
N ASP A 719 6.74 12.42 -11.61
CA ASP A 719 5.38 11.95 -11.33
C ASP A 719 4.39 12.82 -12.10
N HIS A 720 3.63 12.20 -13.01
CA HIS A 720 2.62 12.83 -13.85
C HIS A 720 1.20 12.49 -13.40
N THR A 721 1.01 12.01 -12.18
CA THR A 721 -0.33 11.88 -11.59
C THR A 721 -0.80 13.24 -11.09
N GLY A 722 -2.08 13.55 -11.35
CA GLY A 722 -2.69 14.83 -11.01
C GLY A 722 -2.62 15.87 -12.15
N PRO A 723 -3.07 17.11 -11.92
CA PRO A 723 -3.37 18.09 -12.97
C PRO A 723 -2.14 18.91 -13.44
N TYR A 724 -0.91 18.50 -13.12
CA TYR A 724 0.29 19.29 -13.40
C TYR A 724 1.00 18.87 -14.68
N ALA A 725 1.07 19.80 -15.64
CA ALA A 725 1.67 19.58 -16.96
C ALA A 725 3.18 19.33 -16.94
N SER A 726 3.88 19.76 -15.90
CA SER A 726 5.31 19.52 -15.72
C SER A 726 5.60 18.22 -14.97
N GLY A 727 4.57 17.62 -14.37
CA GLY A 727 4.72 16.63 -13.30
C GLY A 727 5.48 17.17 -12.08
N THR A 728 5.71 16.29 -11.11
CA THR A 728 6.46 16.56 -9.88
C THR A 728 7.70 15.70 -9.85
N ARG A 729 8.89 16.32 -9.74
CA ARG A 729 10.14 15.56 -9.63
C ARG A 729 10.22 14.89 -8.26
N ARG A 730 10.51 13.59 -8.25
CA ARG A 730 10.64 12.76 -7.05
C ARG A 730 11.87 11.86 -7.14
N ARG A 731 12.29 11.38 -5.98
CA ARG A 731 13.41 10.44 -5.82
C ARG A 731 12.97 9.31 -4.91
N ILE A 732 13.26 8.07 -5.29
CA ILE A 732 12.94 6.88 -4.50
C ILE A 732 14.10 5.88 -4.52
N GLY A 733 14.35 5.21 -3.40
CA GLY A 733 15.25 4.04 -3.35
C GLY A 733 14.47 2.77 -3.65
N LEU A 734 14.92 1.98 -4.61
CA LEU A 734 14.35 0.67 -4.94
C LEU A 734 15.37 -0.43 -4.65
N ASN A 735 14.95 -1.45 -3.94
CA ASN A 735 15.71 -2.70 -3.83
C ASN A 735 15.33 -3.59 -5.03
N SER A 736 16.02 -3.37 -6.16
CA SER A 736 15.77 -4.09 -7.39
C SER A 736 17.08 -4.29 -8.15
N PRO A 737 17.39 -5.53 -8.60
CA PRO A 737 18.53 -5.78 -9.47
C PRO A 737 18.27 -5.26 -10.90
N VAL A 738 17.02 -4.96 -11.25
CA VAL A 738 16.64 -4.48 -12.58
C VAL A 738 16.77 -2.97 -12.65
N ARG A 739 17.71 -2.52 -13.48
CA ARG A 739 17.88 -1.09 -13.76
C ARG A 739 16.71 -0.56 -14.58
N LEU A 740 16.02 0.44 -14.02
CA LEU A 740 14.96 1.14 -14.74
C LEU A 740 15.57 1.98 -15.87
N SER A 741 15.02 1.80 -17.08
CA SER A 741 15.37 2.60 -18.25
C SER A 741 14.68 3.97 -18.21
N ASN A 742 15.25 4.95 -18.90
CA ASN A 742 14.64 6.28 -19.06
C ASN A 742 13.45 6.21 -20.03
N VAL A 743 12.34 5.67 -19.55
CA VAL A 743 11.09 5.46 -20.27
C VAL A 743 9.90 5.84 -19.38
N VAL A 744 8.71 5.84 -19.97
CA VAL A 744 7.47 6.07 -19.24
C VAL A 744 6.95 4.76 -18.66
N TYR A 745 6.64 4.77 -17.37
CA TYR A 745 6.04 3.65 -16.66
C TYR A 745 4.69 4.04 -16.08
N LEU A 746 3.83 3.04 -15.96
CA LEU A 746 2.79 3.04 -14.94
C LEU A 746 3.36 2.24 -13.75
N ALA A 747 3.45 2.84 -12.56
CA ALA A 747 4.17 2.25 -11.42
C ALA A 747 3.40 2.31 -10.10
N ARG A 748 3.41 1.23 -9.32
CA ARG A 748 3.13 1.20 -7.87
C ARG A 748 4.43 0.87 -7.14
N PHE A 749 5.26 1.89 -6.91
CA PHE A 749 6.60 1.68 -6.34
C PHE A 749 6.59 0.94 -5.01
N ARG A 750 5.61 1.19 -4.13
CA ARG A 750 5.50 0.53 -2.82
C ARG A 750 5.27 -0.97 -2.92
N GLU A 751 4.72 -1.44 -4.04
CA GLU A 751 4.43 -2.86 -4.31
C GLU A 751 5.44 -3.48 -5.28
N GLY A 752 6.40 -2.70 -5.77
CA GLY A 752 7.35 -3.17 -6.79
C GLY A 752 6.69 -3.47 -8.16
N LEU A 753 5.47 -3.00 -8.41
CA LEU A 753 4.79 -3.20 -9.68
C LEU A 753 5.14 -2.07 -10.65
N MET A 754 5.66 -2.43 -11.83
CA MET A 754 5.98 -1.47 -12.87
C MET A 754 5.59 -2.03 -14.23
N LEU A 755 4.87 -1.24 -15.01
CA LEU A 755 4.47 -1.53 -16.36
C LEU A 755 5.13 -0.51 -17.30
N PRO A 756 6.16 -0.87 -18.08
CA PRO A 756 6.68 0.01 -19.10
C PRO A 756 5.59 0.27 -20.15
N LEU A 757 5.34 1.54 -20.46
CA LEU A 757 4.40 1.93 -21.52
C LEU A 757 5.10 2.06 -22.88
N GLU A 758 6.42 1.85 -22.93
CA GLU A 758 7.15 1.78 -24.18
C GLU A 758 6.90 0.47 -24.95
N PRO A 759 6.85 0.53 -26.30
CA PRO A 759 7.08 1.72 -27.11
C PRO A 759 5.82 2.54 -27.40
N MET A 760 4.65 2.12 -26.88
CA MET A 760 3.35 2.76 -27.17
C MET A 760 3.32 4.24 -26.77
N VAL A 761 4.04 4.58 -25.70
CA VAL A 761 4.20 5.93 -25.18
C VAL A 761 5.68 6.32 -25.17
N ARG A 762 6.00 7.50 -25.69
CA ARG A 762 7.35 8.06 -25.69
C ARG A 762 7.33 9.51 -25.23
N ARG A 763 8.35 9.87 -24.47
CA ARG A 763 8.73 11.27 -24.25
C ARG A 763 9.51 11.72 -25.48
N LEU A 764 9.01 12.76 -26.15
CA LEU A 764 9.83 13.50 -27.10
C LEU A 764 10.53 14.63 -26.37
N ALA A 765 11.58 15.20 -26.96
CA ALA A 765 12.19 16.42 -26.45
C ALA A 765 11.35 17.63 -26.94
N PRO A 766 10.50 18.21 -26.09
CA PRO A 766 10.28 19.65 -26.16
C PRO A 766 10.30 20.31 -24.78
N ASP A 767 10.78 21.56 -24.76
CA ASP A 767 11.00 22.45 -23.61
C ASP A 767 9.98 22.32 -22.48
N ASP A 768 10.45 22.00 -21.26
CA ASP A 768 9.82 22.00 -19.91
C ASP A 768 8.36 21.51 -19.71
N ARG A 769 7.63 21.15 -20.76
CA ARG A 769 6.25 20.64 -20.71
C ARG A 769 6.24 19.14 -20.99
N PHE A 770 5.63 18.38 -20.09
CA PHE A 770 5.47 16.95 -20.29
C PHE A 770 4.35 16.69 -21.31
N ASP A 771 4.77 16.52 -22.56
CA ASP A 771 3.90 16.00 -23.61
C ASP A 771 4.18 14.50 -23.76
N LEU A 772 3.23 13.67 -23.33
CA LEU A 772 3.22 12.28 -23.76
C LEU A 772 2.83 12.23 -25.23
N TYR A 773 3.64 11.53 -25.99
CA TYR A 773 3.32 11.20 -27.37
C TYR A 773 3.05 9.71 -27.42
N TRP A 774 1.90 9.33 -27.97
CA TRP A 774 1.58 7.94 -28.22
C TRP A 774 1.74 7.65 -29.71
N MET A 775 2.10 6.42 -30.04
CA MET A 775 2.32 6.05 -31.44
C MET A 775 0.99 5.79 -32.14
N ASP A 776 0.64 6.65 -33.11
CA ASP A 776 -0.63 6.57 -33.85
C ASP A 776 -0.80 5.25 -34.61
N HIS A 777 0.33 4.60 -34.87
CA HIS A 777 0.47 3.33 -35.56
C HIS A 777 1.63 2.53 -34.99
N LEU A 778 1.62 1.21 -35.20
CA LEU A 778 2.74 0.35 -34.81
C LEU A 778 4.07 0.84 -35.41
N PRO A 779 5.18 0.73 -34.66
CA PRO A 779 6.45 1.33 -35.02
C PRO A 779 7.04 0.70 -36.28
N ARG A 780 7.17 1.45 -37.38
CA ARG A 780 7.86 0.99 -38.60
C ARG A 780 9.36 1.37 -38.55
N PRO A 781 10.24 0.66 -39.28
CA PRO A 781 11.57 1.18 -39.59
C PRO A 781 11.48 2.59 -40.20
N GLY A 782 12.09 3.58 -39.54
CA GLY A 782 12.07 4.99 -39.99
C GLY A 782 11.37 5.92 -39.00
N THR A 783 10.57 6.87 -39.48
CA THR A 783 9.83 7.82 -38.62
C THR A 783 8.41 7.34 -38.35
N CYS A 784 7.97 7.31 -37.09
CA CYS A 784 6.57 7.14 -36.72
C CYS A 784 5.88 8.50 -36.58
N HIS A 785 4.58 8.54 -36.88
CA HIS A 785 3.74 9.64 -36.42
C HIS A 785 3.29 9.32 -35.00
N MET A 786 3.42 10.32 -34.16
CA MET A 786 2.97 10.26 -32.79
C MET A 786 2.04 11.44 -32.53
N SER A 787 0.94 11.20 -31.86
CA SER A 787 0.05 12.27 -31.44
C SER A 787 0.24 12.59 -29.97
N ALA A 788 0.26 13.87 -29.64
CA ALA A 788 0.28 14.32 -28.26
C ALA A 788 -0.98 13.81 -27.56
N VAL A 789 -0.81 13.09 -26.46
CA VAL A 789 -1.88 12.60 -25.60
C VAL A 789 -2.64 13.77 -24.97
N VAL A 790 -2.02 14.94 -24.82
CA VAL A 790 -2.62 16.14 -24.23
C VAL A 790 -3.25 17.04 -25.31
N ALA A 791 -2.48 17.45 -26.32
CA ALA A 791 -2.88 18.51 -27.27
C ALA A 791 -3.36 18.03 -28.65
N GLY A 792 -3.37 16.71 -28.92
CA GLY A 792 -3.77 16.16 -30.23
C GLY A 792 -2.84 16.54 -31.38
N ARG A 793 -1.71 17.20 -31.10
CA ARG A 793 -0.70 17.59 -32.10
C ARG A 793 0.05 16.35 -32.56
N ALA A 794 -0.04 16.07 -33.85
CA ALA A 794 0.79 15.04 -34.48
C ALA A 794 2.22 15.57 -34.71
N VAL A 795 3.21 14.75 -34.40
CA VAL A 795 4.63 14.98 -34.64
C VAL A 795 5.27 13.74 -35.25
N LYS A 796 6.30 13.94 -36.08
CA LYS A 796 7.09 12.84 -36.64
C LYS A 796 8.29 12.61 -35.73
N ALA A 797 8.43 11.39 -35.22
CA ALA A 797 9.54 10.99 -34.37
C ALA A 797 10.32 9.83 -35.01
N PRO A 798 11.66 9.81 -34.93
CA PRO A 798 12.43 8.66 -35.37
C PRO A 798 12.10 7.45 -34.47
N CYS A 799 11.72 6.34 -35.09
CA CYS A 799 11.52 5.07 -34.43
C CYS A 799 12.70 4.14 -34.74
N ASP A 800 13.24 3.50 -33.69
CA ASP A 800 14.28 2.49 -33.84
C ASP A 800 13.64 1.11 -33.58
N PRO A 801 13.35 0.32 -34.63
CA PRO A 801 12.78 -1.03 -34.50
C PRO A 801 13.68 -1.99 -33.71
N ARG A 802 14.97 -1.67 -33.53
CA ARG A 802 15.87 -2.50 -32.74
C ARG A 802 15.62 -2.35 -31.24
N ARG A 803 14.97 -1.26 -30.82
CA ARG A 803 14.57 -1.00 -29.43
C ARG A 803 13.15 -1.48 -29.11
N THR A 804 12.41 -2.01 -30.09
CA THR A 804 11.07 -2.57 -29.83
C THR A 804 11.15 -3.95 -29.17
N PRO A 805 10.22 -4.28 -28.25
CA PRO A 805 10.14 -5.60 -27.64
C PRO A 805 10.03 -6.71 -28.70
N PRO A 806 10.59 -7.92 -28.48
CA PRO A 806 10.59 -9.01 -29.46
C PRO A 806 9.19 -9.38 -29.98
N LEU A 807 8.18 -9.43 -29.09
CA LEU A 807 6.78 -9.69 -29.47
C LEU A 807 6.20 -8.59 -30.35
N LEU A 808 6.54 -7.34 -30.08
CA LEU A 808 6.12 -6.22 -30.92
C LEU A 808 6.80 -6.27 -32.29
N ARG A 809 8.08 -6.66 -32.32
CA ARG A 809 8.82 -6.86 -33.58
C ARG A 809 8.19 -7.98 -34.41
N ALA A 810 7.87 -9.11 -33.79
CA ALA A 810 7.16 -10.20 -34.46
C ALA A 810 5.80 -9.77 -35.02
N MET A 811 5.06 -8.89 -34.32
CA MET A 811 3.84 -8.29 -34.86
C MET A 811 4.10 -7.40 -36.07
N LEU A 812 5.16 -6.59 -36.05
CA LEU A 812 5.53 -5.73 -37.17
C LEU A 812 5.90 -6.56 -38.41
N ASP A 813 6.65 -7.64 -38.20
CA ASP A 813 7.06 -8.55 -39.26
C ASP A 813 5.84 -9.32 -39.84
N ALA A 814 4.90 -9.74 -38.99
CA ALA A 814 3.67 -10.43 -39.39
C ALA A 814 2.64 -9.51 -40.08
N ALA A 815 2.62 -8.22 -39.72
CA ALA A 815 1.71 -7.23 -40.30
C ALA A 815 2.17 -6.68 -41.68
N GLY A 816 3.20 -7.30 -42.29
CA GLY A 816 3.69 -6.99 -43.62
C GLY A 816 4.58 -5.75 -43.66
N GLY A 817 5.84 -5.92 -43.23
CA GLY A 817 6.93 -5.00 -43.56
C GLY A 817 7.10 -4.81 -45.06
#